data_AF-A0A6L9MQ96-F1
#
_entry.id   AF-A0A6L9MQ96-F1
#
_cell.length_a   1.000
_cell.length_b   1.000
_cell.length_c   1.000
_cell.angle_alpha   90.00
_cell.angle_beta   90.00
_cell.angle_gamma   90.00
#
_symmetry.space_group_name_H-M   'P 1'
#
loop_
_entity.id
_entity.type
_entity.pdbx_description
1 polymer ?
#
loop_
_entity_poly.entity_id
_entity_poly.type
_entity_poly.pdbx_seq_one_letter_code
_entity_poly.pdbx_strand_id
1 'polypeptide(L)'
;MSLSSGIQFKLPRIPKTNTLKNVSSDGALARELNHRPVPQFPPLTIQQILKLIENGSEDLITPIEWLGVFQQDIIFDGDEQGIRAATLVWQAIGKNERLGRLALFVAALHLDGRQEKFPTFLLRSLDIVLPLISGVAAQRTRWLIALRDKHFVKIAALAYECDVVPAQLSHFLKLPNSSRYRNSIVLGALDVLEQYDDEKASLWFVRCLKESTTPETIELINGVLKRRLPIHQPLKDWLEKTCLPSATNTLWFEVSADVRDALKALFKLSAFYAFQNVMDMMCAHENKRYLNITDDEISRLRSRVRFWSNYSEMVGKLRLIIPRKSALHTLMNSNQTSLDFVISNDKEQDEAVLFELKDHIVFLVLRGNCSEIRLFENISRNSNRFFGNNAALSVSGVRQLACSAIHDHVKLWQYFCEKMLRVQFNITPNPNIQEFSGLRPGLGHYDFRNGLPKPPLKLISERERYLEDWYNAFNTREKRLGNTSNSVSHLTELYKIRKVSGNKKGFRTVLAKAVLNGDSEASYLYSLDLVSDPDEPRNRKKMAESLIKQLAHRGYPLAVKLCEKINLKPNYENVDLKSLVTKDLEEPSFRKNKQRLITLDKIKDDSIKQKLRPNTDRPFVGLYINEFEKLFSEYELNSSELKMVQKELSRRTQNARVKKLSDEVSNKLK
;
A
#
# COMPACT_ATOMS: atom_id res chain seq x y z
N MET A 1 0.68 1.55 -49.69
CA MET A 1 -0.20 2.13 -48.65
C MET A 1 0.62 2.49 -47.44
N SER A 2 0.76 3.78 -47.15
CA SER A 2 0.79 4.35 -45.79
C SER A 2 0.99 5.85 -45.91
N LEU A 3 -0.07 6.58 -45.59
CA LEU A 3 -0.18 8.03 -45.59
C LEU A 3 0.56 8.65 -44.40
N SER A 4 1.00 9.88 -44.61
CA SER A 4 1.67 10.79 -43.68
C SER A 4 0.86 11.11 -42.42
N SER A 5 1.57 11.45 -41.34
CA SER A 5 1.19 12.60 -40.51
C SER A 5 2.44 13.39 -40.11
N GLY A 6 3.23 13.80 -41.11
CA GLY A 6 4.28 14.79 -40.94
C GLY A 6 3.67 16.18 -40.94
N ILE A 7 3.64 16.85 -39.79
CA ILE A 7 3.27 18.26 -39.67
C ILE A 7 4.25 19.07 -40.55
N GLN A 8 3.76 19.64 -41.65
CA GLN A 8 4.52 20.60 -42.46
C GLN A 8 4.40 21.99 -41.82
N PHE A 9 5.49 22.47 -41.23
CA PHE A 9 5.61 23.87 -40.83
C PHE A 9 5.70 24.75 -42.09
N LYS A 10 4.80 25.74 -42.21
CA LYS A 10 4.96 26.80 -43.21
C LYS A 10 6.21 27.62 -42.86
N LEU A 11 7.18 27.66 -43.78
CA LEU A 11 8.30 28.60 -43.70
C LEU A 11 7.75 30.04 -43.54
N PRO A 12 8.23 30.81 -42.56
CA PRO A 12 7.79 32.19 -42.40
C PRO A 12 8.12 32.98 -43.67
N ARG A 13 7.16 33.80 -44.12
CA ARG A 13 7.37 34.69 -45.28
C ARG A 13 8.42 35.73 -44.92
N ILE A 14 9.63 35.57 -45.46
CA ILE A 14 10.64 36.62 -45.43
C ILE A 14 10.17 37.72 -46.40
N PRO A 15 9.92 38.96 -45.94
CA PRO A 15 9.57 40.05 -46.82
C PRO A 15 10.73 40.30 -47.80
N LYS A 16 10.43 40.30 -49.11
CA LYS A 16 11.43 40.42 -50.20
C LYS A 16 12.09 41.80 -50.29
N THR A 17 11.66 42.76 -49.47
CA THR A 17 12.16 44.13 -49.47
C THR A 17 12.25 44.65 -48.04
N ASN A 18 13.46 44.66 -47.48
CA ASN A 18 13.79 45.54 -46.35
C ASN A 18 13.99 46.95 -46.92
N THR A 19 12.94 47.78 -46.92
CA THR A 19 13.10 49.20 -47.19
C THR A 19 13.53 49.92 -45.92
N LEU A 20 14.81 49.78 -45.57
CA LEU A 20 15.53 50.73 -44.70
C LEU A 20 15.86 52.05 -45.43
N LYS A 21 15.28 52.30 -46.62
CA LYS A 21 15.56 53.49 -47.43
C LYS A 21 14.91 54.79 -46.92
N ASN A 22 13.97 54.71 -45.97
CA ASN A 22 13.27 55.88 -45.42
C ASN A 22 13.43 56.00 -43.90
N VAL A 23 14.64 55.79 -43.37
CA VAL A 23 14.95 56.30 -42.02
C VAL A 23 15.35 57.76 -42.20
N SER A 24 14.49 58.69 -41.78
CA SER A 24 14.80 60.12 -41.76
C SER A 24 16.14 60.37 -41.07
N SER A 25 17.06 61.01 -41.77
CA SER A 25 18.38 61.44 -41.26
C SER A 25 18.28 62.50 -40.16
N ASP A 26 17.08 63.04 -39.90
CA ASP A 26 16.85 64.15 -38.95
C ASP A 26 16.03 63.75 -37.70
N GLY A 27 15.66 62.47 -37.59
CA GLY A 27 14.94 61.95 -36.42
C GLY A 27 15.81 61.87 -35.17
N ALA A 28 15.19 61.90 -33.98
CA ALA A 28 15.87 61.77 -32.69
C ALA A 28 16.83 60.56 -32.62
N LEU A 29 16.50 59.47 -33.33
CA LEU A 29 17.35 58.28 -33.47
C LEU A 29 18.64 58.54 -34.27
N ALA A 30 18.59 59.35 -35.33
CA ALA A 30 19.77 59.71 -36.13
C ALA A 30 20.72 60.64 -35.35
N ARG A 31 20.17 61.54 -34.54
CA ARG A 31 20.96 62.39 -33.62
C ARG A 31 21.59 61.58 -32.48
N GLU A 32 20.88 60.58 -31.93
CA GLU A 32 21.47 59.63 -30.97
C GLU A 32 22.55 58.73 -31.57
N LEU A 33 22.49 58.46 -32.88
CA LEU A 33 23.47 57.62 -33.60
C LEU A 33 24.71 58.41 -34.07
N ASN A 34 24.58 59.72 -34.35
CA ASN A 34 25.69 60.57 -34.81
C ASN A 34 26.83 60.72 -33.78
N HIS A 35 26.56 60.46 -32.50
CA HIS A 35 27.56 60.51 -31.43
C HIS A 35 28.12 59.13 -31.04
N ARG A 36 27.72 58.05 -31.73
CA ARG A 36 28.24 56.71 -31.44
C ARG A 36 29.39 56.37 -32.39
N PRO A 37 30.49 55.79 -31.88
CA PRO A 37 31.59 55.33 -32.73
C PRO A 37 31.06 54.29 -33.74
N VAL A 38 31.36 54.53 -35.01
CA VAL A 38 31.02 53.63 -36.11
C VAL A 38 32.10 52.54 -36.17
N PRO A 39 31.75 51.25 -36.39
CA PRO A 39 32.74 50.18 -36.51
C PRO A 39 33.74 50.50 -37.62
N GLN A 40 35.03 50.48 -37.30
CA GLN A 40 36.09 50.66 -38.31
C GLN A 40 36.22 49.39 -39.16
N PHE A 41 36.53 49.56 -40.45
CA PHE A 41 36.86 48.44 -41.33
C PHE A 41 38.26 48.67 -41.92
N PRO A 42 39.25 47.80 -41.60
CA PRO A 42 39.16 46.62 -40.74
C PRO A 42 38.94 46.96 -39.24
N PRO A 43 38.36 46.05 -38.44
CA PRO A 43 38.15 46.27 -37.01
C PRO A 43 39.48 46.46 -36.26
N LEU A 44 39.45 47.22 -35.16
CA LEU A 44 40.63 47.46 -34.34
C LEU A 44 41.27 46.16 -33.85
N THR A 45 42.61 46.11 -33.92
CA THR A 45 43.39 45.03 -33.33
C THR A 45 43.41 45.14 -31.81
N ILE A 46 43.65 44.03 -31.11
CA ILE A 46 43.76 44.01 -29.64
C ILE A 46 44.80 45.01 -29.12
N GLN A 47 45.95 45.16 -29.80
CA GLN A 47 46.98 46.11 -29.40
C GLN A 47 46.49 47.56 -29.50
N GLN A 48 45.69 47.88 -30.51
CA GLN A 48 45.07 49.20 -30.65
C GLN A 48 43.99 49.42 -29.58
N ILE A 49 43.19 48.38 -29.28
CA ILE A 49 42.20 48.41 -28.20
C ILE A 49 42.88 48.65 -26.84
N LEU A 50 43.95 47.94 -26.52
CA LEU A 50 44.71 48.13 -25.28
C LEU A 50 45.30 49.55 -25.18
N LYS A 51 45.85 50.09 -26.27
CA LYS A 51 46.34 51.49 -26.31
C LYS A 51 45.22 52.51 -26.10
N LEU A 52 44.03 52.28 -26.66
CA LEU A 52 42.87 53.15 -26.44
C LEU A 52 42.44 53.15 -24.98
N ILE A 53 42.45 51.99 -24.33
CA ILE A 53 42.15 51.86 -22.90
C ILE A 53 43.24 52.54 -22.05
N GLU A 54 44.53 52.37 -22.37
CA GLU A 54 45.63 53.04 -21.66
C GLU A 54 45.54 54.57 -21.73
N ASN A 55 45.06 55.10 -22.86
CA ASN A 55 44.89 56.53 -23.08
C ASN A 55 43.58 57.10 -22.52
N GLY A 56 42.72 56.28 -21.90
CA GLY A 56 41.43 56.70 -21.35
C GLY A 56 40.35 56.96 -22.41
N SER A 57 40.53 56.44 -23.63
CA SER A 57 39.64 56.62 -24.78
C SER A 57 38.81 55.36 -25.08
N GLU A 58 38.45 54.60 -24.04
CA GLU A 58 37.67 53.37 -24.16
C GLU A 58 36.28 53.52 -24.81
N ASP A 59 35.69 54.73 -24.75
CA ASP A 59 34.40 55.03 -25.37
C ASP A 59 34.42 55.00 -26.91
N LEU A 60 35.61 55.02 -27.52
CA LEU A 60 35.80 54.88 -28.96
C LEU A 60 35.71 53.43 -29.45
N ILE A 61 35.75 52.45 -28.55
CA ILE A 61 35.71 51.03 -28.89
C ILE A 61 34.26 50.59 -29.05
N THR A 62 33.92 50.10 -30.24
CA THR A 62 32.56 49.67 -30.57
C THR A 62 32.21 48.32 -29.92
N PRO A 63 30.91 48.01 -29.74
CA PRO A 63 30.48 46.71 -29.22
C PRO A 63 30.96 45.50 -30.05
N ILE A 64 31.13 45.68 -31.36
CA ILE A 64 31.63 44.61 -32.27
C ILE A 64 33.12 44.34 -32.00
N GLU A 65 33.91 45.39 -31.78
CA GLU A 65 35.33 45.24 -31.44
C GLU A 65 35.51 44.58 -30.08
N TRP A 66 34.67 44.94 -29.09
CA TRP A 66 34.62 44.26 -27.81
C TRP A 66 34.25 42.78 -27.92
N LEU A 67 33.27 42.43 -28.77
CA LEU A 67 32.96 41.03 -29.06
C LEU A 67 34.16 40.31 -29.71
N GLY A 68 34.91 40.99 -30.58
CA GLY A 68 36.15 40.48 -31.15
C GLY A 68 37.18 40.13 -30.07
N VAL A 69 37.35 41.00 -29.07
CA VAL A 69 38.22 40.73 -27.90
C VAL A 69 37.72 39.51 -27.12
N PHE A 70 36.40 39.38 -26.92
CA PHE A 70 35.85 38.26 -26.16
C PHE A 70 35.84 36.94 -26.90
N GLN A 71 35.99 36.90 -28.24
CA GLN A 71 35.89 35.66 -29.02
C GLN A 71 37.24 35.09 -29.47
N GLN A 72 38.36 35.73 -29.13
CA GLN A 72 39.70 35.31 -29.53
C GLN A 72 40.55 34.97 -28.30
N ASP A 73 41.27 33.84 -28.36
CA ASP A 73 42.32 33.58 -27.37
C ASP A 73 43.53 34.43 -27.73
N ILE A 74 43.98 35.20 -26.75
CA ILE A 74 45.09 36.14 -26.88
C ILE A 74 46.25 35.56 -26.09
N ILE A 75 47.34 35.28 -26.80
CA ILE A 75 48.59 34.77 -26.23
C ILE A 75 49.48 35.99 -26.00
N PHE A 76 49.93 36.17 -24.76
CA PHE A 76 50.93 37.17 -24.40
C PHE A 76 52.28 36.47 -24.23
N ASP A 77 53.36 37.15 -24.62
CA ASP A 77 54.72 36.61 -24.54
C ASP A 77 55.23 36.44 -23.09
N GLY A 78 54.55 37.05 -22.11
CA GLY A 78 54.82 36.90 -20.68
C GLY A 78 53.61 37.17 -19.78
N ASP A 79 53.62 36.56 -18.59
CA ASP A 79 52.51 36.62 -17.62
C ASP A 79 52.22 38.04 -17.12
N GLU A 80 53.25 38.86 -16.88
CA GLU A 80 53.07 40.26 -16.43
C GLU A 80 52.30 41.10 -17.46
N GLN A 81 52.60 40.90 -18.75
CA GLN A 81 51.95 41.63 -19.83
C GLN A 81 50.48 41.21 -19.96
N GLY A 82 50.19 39.91 -19.79
CA GLY A 82 48.83 39.39 -19.73
C GLY A 82 48.03 39.90 -18.53
N ILE A 83 48.64 39.98 -17.34
CA ILE A 83 48.01 40.53 -16.13
C ILE A 83 47.72 42.02 -16.29
N ARG A 84 48.67 42.81 -16.83
CA ARG A 84 48.48 44.24 -17.10
C ARG A 84 47.34 44.45 -18.12
N ALA A 85 47.34 43.70 -19.22
CA ALA A 85 46.29 43.75 -20.22
C ALA A 85 44.91 43.37 -19.63
N ALA A 86 44.84 42.30 -18.83
CA ALA A 86 43.62 41.92 -18.13
C ALA A 86 43.12 43.04 -17.21
N THR A 87 44.00 43.66 -16.44
CA THR A 87 43.66 44.73 -15.52
C THR A 87 43.05 45.92 -16.26
N LEU A 88 43.67 46.35 -17.36
CA LEU A 88 43.17 47.43 -18.22
C LEU A 88 41.80 47.08 -18.82
N VAL A 89 41.65 45.88 -19.37
CA VAL A 89 40.37 45.41 -19.94
C VAL A 89 39.28 45.38 -18.87
N TRP A 90 39.57 44.87 -17.67
CA TRP A 90 38.60 44.83 -16.58
C TRP A 90 38.26 46.20 -16.01
N GLN A 91 39.21 47.16 -16.00
CA GLN A 91 38.92 48.56 -15.67
C GLN A 91 37.96 49.19 -16.68
N ALA A 92 38.19 48.99 -17.98
CA ALA A 92 37.29 49.47 -19.03
C ALA A 92 35.89 48.82 -18.92
N ILE A 93 35.84 47.52 -18.67
CA ILE A 93 34.61 46.78 -18.38
C ILE A 93 33.89 47.35 -17.15
N GLY A 94 34.63 47.67 -16.07
CA GLY A 94 34.08 48.20 -14.83
C GLY A 94 33.43 49.58 -14.98
N LYS A 95 33.94 50.41 -15.91
CA LYS A 95 33.37 51.73 -16.22
C LYS A 95 32.08 51.67 -17.05
N ASN A 96 31.86 50.60 -17.81
CA ASN A 96 30.70 50.44 -18.70
C ASN A 96 29.84 49.24 -18.31
N GLU A 97 28.71 49.50 -17.66
CA GLU A 97 27.82 48.45 -17.15
C GLU A 97 27.29 47.50 -18.24
N ARG A 98 27.01 48.01 -19.44
CA ARG A 98 26.50 47.18 -20.55
C ARG A 98 27.59 46.23 -21.05
N LEU A 99 28.81 46.74 -21.17
CA LEU A 99 29.97 45.96 -21.56
C LEU A 99 30.28 44.88 -20.52
N GLY A 100 30.24 45.22 -19.23
CA GLY A 100 30.44 44.24 -18.16
C GLY A 100 29.38 43.14 -18.12
N ARG A 101 28.11 43.48 -18.35
CA ARG A 101 27.07 42.46 -18.53
C ARG A 101 27.39 41.52 -19.69
N LEU A 102 27.80 42.07 -20.84
CA LEU A 102 28.15 41.28 -22.03
C LEU A 102 29.36 40.37 -21.76
N ALA A 103 30.45 40.92 -21.21
CA ALA A 103 31.68 40.17 -20.91
C ALA A 103 31.41 38.99 -19.96
N LEU A 104 30.72 39.24 -18.85
CA LEU A 104 30.39 38.22 -17.86
C LEU A 104 29.41 37.17 -18.42
N PHE A 105 28.49 37.57 -19.31
CA PHE A 105 27.58 36.65 -19.98
C PHE A 105 28.32 35.71 -20.94
N VAL A 106 29.24 36.23 -21.77
CA VAL A 106 30.05 35.41 -22.68
C VAL A 106 30.99 34.49 -21.89
N ALA A 107 31.60 34.98 -20.81
CA ALA A 107 32.41 34.17 -19.90
C ALA A 107 31.61 32.99 -19.31
N ALA A 108 30.37 33.24 -18.90
CA ALA A 108 29.49 32.18 -18.40
C ALA A 108 29.13 31.13 -19.46
N LEU A 109 28.88 31.53 -20.72
CA LEU A 109 28.63 30.59 -21.82
C LEU A 109 29.85 29.69 -22.07
N HIS A 110 31.04 30.28 -22.06
CA HIS A 110 32.31 29.56 -22.22
C HIS A 110 32.51 28.54 -21.10
N LEU A 111 32.33 28.95 -19.84
CA LEU A 111 32.50 28.07 -18.68
C LEU A 111 31.46 26.94 -18.64
N ASP A 112 30.23 27.15 -19.13
CA ASP A 112 29.23 26.07 -19.25
C ASP A 112 29.58 25.05 -20.35
N GLY A 113 30.64 25.31 -21.14
CA GLY A 113 31.13 24.42 -22.20
C GLY A 113 30.41 24.60 -23.54
N ARG A 114 29.82 25.78 -23.79
CA ARG A 114 29.26 26.11 -25.10
C ARG A 114 30.36 26.54 -26.08
N GLN A 115 30.02 26.68 -27.36
CA GLN A 115 31.00 26.92 -28.43
C GLN A 115 31.64 28.31 -28.37
N GLU A 116 31.08 29.23 -27.58
CA GLU A 116 31.64 30.56 -27.37
C GLU A 116 33.02 30.46 -26.72
N LYS A 117 34.03 30.97 -27.44
CA LYS A 117 35.36 31.18 -26.88
C LYS A 117 35.32 32.42 -25.98
N PHE A 118 36.06 32.37 -24.89
CA PHE A 118 36.32 33.53 -24.04
C PHE A 118 37.80 33.50 -23.62
N PRO A 119 38.50 34.65 -23.55
CA PRO A 119 39.95 34.63 -23.42
C PRO A 119 40.37 34.06 -22.07
N THR A 120 41.23 33.04 -22.10
CA THR A 120 41.68 32.34 -20.89
C THR A 120 42.37 33.26 -19.87
N PHE A 121 43.13 34.25 -20.31
CA PHE A 121 43.79 35.22 -19.42
C PHE A 121 42.78 36.11 -18.66
N LEU A 122 41.62 36.43 -19.26
CA LEU A 122 40.55 37.16 -18.57
C LEU A 122 39.85 36.30 -17.52
N LEU A 123 39.71 34.99 -17.76
CA LEU A 123 39.14 34.06 -16.77
C LEU A 123 40.07 33.86 -15.57
N ARG A 124 41.38 33.79 -15.81
CA ARG A 124 42.39 33.64 -14.75
C ARG A 124 42.49 34.89 -13.86
N SER A 125 42.17 36.07 -14.40
CA SER A 125 42.27 37.34 -13.68
C SER A 125 41.01 37.72 -12.90
N LEU A 126 39.93 36.93 -12.94
CA LEU A 126 38.69 37.23 -12.21
C LEU A 126 38.91 37.47 -10.71
N ASP A 127 39.83 36.73 -10.09
CA ASP A 127 40.17 36.87 -8.66
C ASP A 127 40.82 38.21 -8.34
N ILE A 128 41.60 38.76 -9.28
CA ILE A 128 42.27 40.06 -9.16
C ILE A 128 41.26 41.20 -9.25
N VAL A 129 40.19 40.98 -10.01
CA VAL A 129 39.17 42.00 -10.32
C VAL A 129 38.07 42.03 -9.28
N LEU A 130 37.78 40.90 -8.62
CA LEU A 130 36.71 40.79 -7.64
C LEU A 130 36.76 41.89 -6.55
N PRO A 131 37.91 42.28 -5.98
CA PRO A 131 37.99 43.37 -5.00
C PRO A 131 37.66 44.76 -5.56
N LEU A 132 37.74 44.95 -6.89
CA LEU A 132 37.58 46.23 -7.57
C LEU A 132 36.13 46.51 -8.02
N ILE A 133 35.24 45.51 -7.89
CA ILE A 133 33.85 45.59 -8.34
C ILE A 133 32.90 45.36 -7.17
N SER A 134 31.72 45.97 -7.22
CA SER A 134 30.73 45.93 -6.12
C SER A 134 29.33 45.57 -6.62
N GLY A 135 28.42 45.28 -5.67
CA GLY A 135 27.01 44.98 -5.95
C GLY A 135 26.80 43.73 -6.82
N VAL A 136 25.88 43.81 -7.77
CA VAL A 136 25.50 42.68 -8.66
C VAL A 136 26.67 42.22 -9.54
N ALA A 137 27.58 43.12 -9.92
CA ALA A 137 28.77 42.75 -10.68
C ALA A 137 29.70 41.85 -9.86
N ALA A 138 29.91 42.17 -8.57
CA ALA A 138 30.68 41.32 -7.67
C ALA A 138 30.03 39.93 -7.50
N GLN A 139 28.71 39.86 -7.37
CA GLN A 139 27.99 38.58 -7.29
C GLN A 139 28.16 37.73 -8.55
N ARG A 140 28.07 38.33 -9.75
CA ARG A 140 28.35 37.65 -11.03
C ARG A 140 29.78 37.10 -11.08
N THR A 141 30.76 37.89 -10.65
CA THR A 141 32.15 37.46 -10.64
C THR A 141 32.41 36.35 -9.63
N ARG A 142 31.83 36.41 -8.42
CA ARG A 142 31.86 35.30 -7.45
C ARG A 142 31.30 34.02 -8.04
N TRP A 143 30.18 34.12 -8.75
CA TRP A 143 29.55 32.99 -9.43
C TRP A 143 30.47 32.40 -10.52
N LEU A 144 31.07 33.24 -11.36
CA LEU A 144 31.99 32.80 -12.42
C LEU A 144 33.25 32.15 -11.87
N ILE A 145 33.86 32.70 -10.81
CA ILE A 145 35.02 32.11 -10.13
C ILE A 145 34.64 30.73 -9.59
N ALA A 146 33.51 30.63 -8.88
CA ALA A 146 33.05 29.37 -8.33
C ALA A 146 32.73 28.34 -9.43
N LEU A 147 32.20 28.77 -10.58
CA LEU A 147 31.93 27.89 -11.72
C LEU A 147 33.22 27.41 -12.40
N ARG A 148 34.18 28.32 -12.64
CA ARG A 148 35.51 28.05 -13.21
C ARG A 148 36.23 26.97 -12.39
N ASP A 149 36.21 27.13 -11.07
CA ASP A 149 36.91 26.25 -10.13
C ASP A 149 36.07 25.02 -9.75
N LYS A 150 34.85 24.89 -10.29
CA LYS A 150 33.89 23.82 -9.99
C LYS A 150 33.55 23.70 -8.50
N HIS A 151 33.59 24.82 -7.78
CA HIS A 151 33.20 24.93 -6.37
C HIS A 151 31.68 25.17 -6.25
N PHE A 152 30.88 24.16 -6.54
CA PHE A 152 29.41 24.26 -6.56
C PHE A 152 28.80 24.65 -5.21
N VAL A 153 29.44 24.27 -4.10
CA VAL A 153 29.05 24.68 -2.74
C VAL A 153 29.05 26.20 -2.59
N LYS A 154 30.07 26.89 -3.12
CA LYS A 154 30.14 28.36 -3.10
C LYS A 154 29.02 29.01 -3.93
N ILE A 155 28.58 28.34 -5.00
CA ILE A 155 27.45 28.78 -5.81
C ILE A 155 26.14 28.65 -5.03
N ALA A 156 25.92 27.53 -4.35
CA ALA A 156 24.74 27.33 -3.51
C ALA A 156 24.71 28.30 -2.31
N ALA A 157 25.86 28.54 -1.67
CA ALA A 157 25.99 29.53 -0.61
C ALA A 157 25.66 30.96 -1.10
N LEU A 158 26.13 31.34 -2.29
CA LEU A 158 25.75 32.61 -2.91
C LEU A 158 24.24 32.69 -3.22
N ALA A 159 23.61 31.57 -3.61
CA ALA A 159 22.17 31.52 -3.82
C ALA A 159 21.40 31.78 -2.51
N TYR A 160 21.86 31.17 -1.41
CA TYR A 160 21.31 31.38 -0.07
C TYR A 160 21.49 32.82 0.41
N GLU A 161 22.68 33.42 0.23
CA GLU A 161 22.94 34.85 0.53
C GLU A 161 21.97 35.78 -0.21
N CYS A 162 21.60 35.43 -1.44
CA CYS A 162 20.67 36.18 -2.29
C CYS A 162 19.18 35.81 -2.09
N ASP A 163 18.86 34.89 -1.17
CA ASP A 163 17.50 34.35 -0.94
C ASP A 163 16.81 33.77 -2.20
N VAL A 164 17.60 33.16 -3.07
CA VAL A 164 17.13 32.46 -4.28
C VAL A 164 17.55 30.99 -4.25
N VAL A 165 16.84 30.12 -4.96
CA VAL A 165 17.24 28.72 -5.07
C VAL A 165 18.43 28.58 -6.06
N PRO A 166 19.33 27.60 -5.89
CA PRO A 166 20.54 27.47 -6.72
C PRO A 166 20.23 27.41 -8.23
N ALA A 167 19.16 26.71 -8.60
CA ALA A 167 18.69 26.58 -9.98
C ALA A 167 18.28 27.92 -10.65
N GLN A 168 17.92 28.94 -9.86
CA GLN A 168 17.43 30.23 -10.35
C GLN A 168 18.50 31.33 -10.26
N LEU A 169 19.63 31.07 -9.59
CA LEU A 169 20.68 32.07 -9.35
C LEU A 169 21.24 32.66 -10.64
N SER A 170 21.50 31.85 -11.67
CA SER A 170 22.00 32.35 -12.96
C SER A 170 21.03 33.36 -13.58
N HIS A 171 19.73 33.06 -13.54
CA HIS A 171 18.70 33.95 -14.06
C HIS A 171 18.60 35.24 -13.24
N PHE A 172 18.63 35.14 -11.91
CA PHE A 172 18.66 36.30 -11.01
C PHE A 172 19.85 37.22 -11.30
N LEU A 173 21.03 36.64 -11.56
CA LEU A 173 22.24 37.38 -11.94
C LEU A 173 22.25 37.86 -13.40
N LYS A 174 21.22 37.55 -14.21
CA LYS A 174 21.15 37.84 -15.65
C LYS A 174 22.28 37.17 -16.45
N LEU A 175 22.65 35.96 -16.06
CA LEU A 175 23.64 35.09 -16.69
C LEU A 175 22.93 33.93 -17.42
N PRO A 176 23.60 33.27 -18.39
CA PRO A 176 23.04 32.09 -19.03
C PRO A 176 22.85 30.96 -18.01
N ASN A 177 21.83 30.13 -18.23
CA ASN A 177 21.58 28.96 -17.39
C ASN A 177 22.74 27.96 -17.54
N SER A 178 23.28 27.50 -16.41
CA SER A 178 24.28 26.43 -16.42
C SER A 178 23.59 25.09 -16.59
N SER A 179 23.58 24.62 -17.84
CA SER A 179 22.95 23.36 -18.20
C SER A 179 23.82 22.16 -17.83
N ARG A 180 25.14 22.31 -17.99
CA ARG A 180 26.11 21.23 -17.79
C ARG A 180 26.31 20.89 -16.32
N TYR A 181 26.28 21.89 -15.45
CA TYR A 181 26.58 21.74 -14.01
C TYR A 181 25.35 21.85 -13.12
N ARG A 182 24.14 21.86 -13.71
CA ARG A 182 22.88 22.06 -12.99
C ARG A 182 22.77 21.14 -11.76
N ASN A 183 22.92 19.83 -11.95
CA ASN A 183 22.74 18.88 -10.85
C ASN A 183 23.73 19.14 -9.70
N SER A 184 25.01 19.35 -10.03
CA SER A 184 26.04 19.63 -9.02
C SER A 184 25.80 20.94 -8.26
N ILE A 185 25.25 21.97 -8.92
CA ILE A 185 24.87 23.24 -8.28
C ILE A 185 23.68 23.04 -7.34
N VAL A 186 22.67 22.29 -7.77
CA VAL A 186 21.49 22.00 -6.94
C VAL A 186 21.87 21.18 -5.72
N LEU A 187 22.70 20.14 -5.87
CA LEU A 187 23.16 19.30 -4.76
C LEU A 187 24.00 20.06 -3.73
N GLY A 188 24.66 21.16 -4.12
CA GLY A 188 25.36 22.05 -3.18
C GLY A 188 24.45 22.66 -2.11
N ALA A 189 23.12 22.62 -2.28
CA ALA A 189 22.17 23.03 -1.23
C ALA A 189 22.29 22.18 0.04
N LEU A 190 22.77 20.93 -0.06
CA LEU A 190 23.01 20.06 1.10
C LEU A 190 24.06 20.65 2.03
N ASP A 191 25.15 21.16 1.46
CA ASP A 191 26.25 21.73 2.23
C ASP A 191 25.84 23.05 2.90
N VAL A 192 24.94 23.82 2.28
CA VAL A 192 24.34 25.02 2.92
C VAL A 192 23.46 24.62 4.11
N LEU A 193 22.61 23.61 3.94
CA LEU A 193 21.76 23.12 5.05
C LEU A 193 22.60 22.54 6.19
N GLU A 194 23.74 21.92 5.89
CA GLU A 194 24.70 21.41 6.87
C GLU A 194 25.42 22.55 7.62
N GLN A 195 25.76 23.63 6.91
CA GLN A 195 26.42 24.79 7.50
C GLN A 195 25.50 25.65 8.38
N TYR A 196 24.22 25.80 7.99
CA TYR A 196 23.24 26.64 8.67
C TYR A 196 22.13 25.78 9.28
N ASP A 197 22.30 25.45 10.56
CA ASP A 197 21.34 24.66 11.34
C ASP A 197 20.20 25.52 11.93
N ASP A 198 19.38 26.11 11.04
CA ASP A 198 18.24 26.93 11.45
C ASP A 198 16.99 26.75 10.58
N GLU A 199 15.87 27.31 11.06
CA GLU A 199 14.58 27.21 10.39
C GLU A 199 14.55 27.97 9.05
N LYS A 200 15.36 29.03 8.90
CA LYS A 200 15.45 29.83 7.66
C LYS A 200 16.13 29.03 6.55
N ALA A 201 17.23 28.35 6.86
CA ALA A 201 17.92 27.42 5.97
C ALA A 201 17.01 26.25 5.60
N SER A 202 16.26 25.70 6.57
CA SER A 202 15.26 24.65 6.33
C SER A 202 14.17 25.11 5.35
N LEU A 203 13.61 26.31 5.54
CA LEU A 203 12.60 26.88 4.66
C LEU A 203 13.13 27.14 3.24
N TRP A 204 14.36 27.67 3.13
CA TRP A 204 15.04 27.85 1.85
C TRP A 204 15.30 26.51 1.15
N PHE A 205 15.71 25.48 1.88
CA PHE A 205 15.93 24.15 1.32
C PHE A 205 14.63 23.52 0.80
N VAL A 206 13.49 23.72 1.49
CA VAL A 206 12.17 23.31 0.99
C VAL A 206 11.81 23.99 -0.33
N ARG A 207 12.18 25.26 -0.52
CA ARG A 207 12.03 25.93 -1.85
C ARG A 207 12.90 25.26 -2.90
N CYS A 208 14.13 24.86 -2.55
CA CYS A 208 15.00 24.11 -3.46
C CYS A 208 14.37 22.79 -3.90
N LEU A 209 13.77 22.03 -2.98
CA LEU A 209 13.08 20.76 -3.29
C LEU A 209 11.88 20.95 -4.25
N LYS A 210 11.14 22.05 -4.12
CA LYS A 210 9.96 22.34 -4.98
C LYS A 210 10.33 22.76 -6.40
N GLU A 211 11.46 23.45 -6.57
CA GLU A 211 11.95 23.95 -7.86
C GLU A 211 12.88 22.96 -8.58
N SER A 212 13.21 21.85 -7.91
CA SER A 212 14.03 20.77 -8.45
C SER A 212 13.18 19.79 -9.27
N THR A 213 13.83 19.12 -10.23
CA THR A 213 13.24 17.98 -10.93
C THR A 213 13.10 16.78 -9.99
N THR A 214 12.21 15.83 -10.29
CA THR A 214 12.02 14.64 -9.44
C THR A 214 13.32 13.89 -9.12
N PRO A 215 14.24 13.63 -10.08
CA PRO A 215 15.52 13.00 -9.79
C PRO A 215 16.41 13.82 -8.84
N GLU A 216 16.49 15.14 -9.06
CA GLU A 216 17.24 16.07 -8.19
C GLU A 216 16.67 16.05 -6.76
N THR A 217 15.34 16.08 -6.64
CA THR A 217 14.63 16.03 -5.34
C THR A 217 14.92 14.73 -4.60
N ILE A 218 14.92 13.59 -5.28
CA ILE A 218 15.27 12.30 -4.67
C ILE A 218 16.73 12.29 -4.19
N GLU A 219 17.68 12.80 -4.98
CA GLU A 219 19.08 12.90 -4.58
C GLU A 219 19.28 13.82 -3.37
N LEU A 220 18.57 14.95 -3.32
CA LEU A 220 18.59 15.86 -2.17
C LEU A 220 18.03 15.19 -0.90
N ILE A 221 16.88 14.53 -0.97
CA ILE A 221 16.30 13.82 0.18
C ILE A 221 17.23 12.71 0.67
N ASN A 222 17.82 11.94 -0.27
CA ASN A 222 18.82 10.93 0.04
C ASN A 222 20.03 11.55 0.76
N GLY A 223 20.49 12.72 0.29
CA GLY A 223 21.59 13.46 0.89
C GLY A 223 21.30 13.86 2.34
N VAL A 224 20.13 14.47 2.59
CA VAL A 224 19.69 14.90 3.93
C VAL A 224 19.72 13.73 4.91
N LEU A 225 19.09 12.61 4.55
CA LEU A 225 18.91 11.48 5.47
C LEU A 225 20.20 10.66 5.64
N LYS A 226 21.00 10.48 4.57
CA LYS A 226 22.29 9.76 4.65
C LYS A 226 23.32 10.53 5.48
N ARG A 227 23.40 11.85 5.30
CA ARG A 227 24.30 12.73 6.08
C ARG A 227 23.77 13.03 7.48
N ARG A 228 22.53 12.64 7.80
CA ARG A 228 21.85 12.94 9.07
C ARG A 228 21.79 14.45 9.36
N LEU A 229 21.49 15.23 8.33
CA LEU A 229 21.38 16.68 8.45
C LEU A 229 20.20 17.06 9.37
N PRO A 230 20.22 18.26 9.96
CA PRO A 230 19.14 18.73 10.83
C PRO A 230 17.82 18.84 10.08
N ILE A 231 16.74 18.32 10.68
CA ILE A 231 15.39 18.35 10.11
C ILE A 231 14.50 19.20 11.01
N HIS A 232 14.47 20.49 10.72
CA HIS A 232 13.55 21.45 11.35
C HIS A 232 12.12 21.32 10.81
N GLN A 233 11.18 22.00 11.46
CA GLN A 233 9.74 21.87 11.19
C GLN A 233 9.35 22.08 9.71
N PRO A 234 9.86 23.10 8.97
CA PRO A 234 9.49 23.30 7.57
C PRO A 234 9.81 22.09 6.68
N LEU A 235 11.01 21.52 6.83
CA LEU A 235 11.41 20.32 6.10
C LEU A 235 10.65 19.09 6.57
N LYS A 236 10.42 18.95 7.88
CA LYS A 236 9.63 17.85 8.45
C LYS A 236 8.20 17.83 7.88
N ASP A 237 7.52 18.96 7.85
CA ASP A 237 6.16 19.09 7.31
C ASP A 237 6.10 18.75 5.81
N TRP A 238 7.14 19.17 5.07
CA TRP A 238 7.23 18.88 3.64
C TRP A 238 7.46 17.39 3.38
N LEU A 239 8.35 16.74 4.14
CA LEU A 239 8.59 15.29 4.09
C LEU A 239 7.32 14.51 4.46
N GLU A 240 6.58 14.98 5.48
CA GLU A 240 5.30 14.36 5.89
C GLU A 240 4.28 14.36 4.74
N LYS A 241 4.14 15.50 4.05
CA LYS A 241 3.15 15.69 2.98
C LYS A 241 3.53 15.06 1.64
N THR A 242 4.81 14.79 1.40
CA THR A 242 5.31 14.44 0.06
C THR A 242 6.02 13.10 0.02
N CYS A 243 6.65 12.68 1.12
CA CYS A 243 7.48 11.47 1.15
C CYS A 243 6.82 10.30 1.88
N LEU A 244 5.77 10.51 2.68
CA LEU A 244 5.14 9.42 3.43
C LEU A 244 4.19 8.58 2.56
N PRO A 245 3.98 7.29 2.91
CA PRO A 245 3.11 6.40 2.14
C PRO A 245 1.66 6.87 2.04
N SER A 246 1.20 7.68 3.00
CA SER A 246 -0.17 8.20 3.09
C SER A 246 -0.44 9.43 2.20
N ALA A 247 0.58 10.00 1.56
CA ALA A 247 0.44 11.19 0.73
C ALA A 247 -0.13 10.87 -0.67
N THR A 248 -0.97 11.76 -1.21
CA THR A 248 -1.74 11.56 -2.45
C THR A 248 -0.89 11.43 -3.72
N ASN A 249 0.35 11.93 -3.70
CA ASN A 249 1.36 11.80 -4.77
C ASN A 249 2.73 11.60 -4.12
N THR A 250 2.92 10.43 -3.50
CA THR A 250 4.07 10.17 -2.65
C THR A 250 5.34 9.80 -3.43
N LEU A 251 6.47 10.38 -3.02
CA LEU A 251 7.81 9.97 -3.47
C LEU A 251 8.31 8.70 -2.76
N TRP A 252 7.52 8.13 -1.84
CA TRP A 252 7.89 6.95 -1.03
C TRP A 252 8.40 5.77 -1.85
N PHE A 253 7.83 5.54 -3.04
CA PHE A 253 8.20 4.41 -3.88
C PHE A 253 9.45 4.64 -4.73
N GLU A 254 9.86 5.91 -4.90
CA GLU A 254 10.98 6.32 -5.74
C GLU A 254 12.27 6.50 -4.91
N VAL A 255 12.15 6.77 -3.61
CA VAL A 255 13.28 6.88 -2.69
C VAL A 255 13.90 5.52 -2.36
N SER A 256 15.19 5.53 -1.99
CA SER A 256 15.93 4.29 -1.68
C SER A 256 15.39 3.58 -0.42
N ALA A 257 15.71 2.30 -0.27
CA ALA A 257 15.34 1.52 0.91
C ALA A 257 15.86 2.16 2.22
N ASP A 258 17.13 2.57 2.23
CA ASP A 258 17.75 3.23 3.40
C ASP A 258 16.99 4.50 3.81
N VAL A 259 16.55 5.29 2.82
CA VAL A 259 15.76 6.50 3.07
C VAL A 259 14.38 6.17 3.63
N ARG A 260 13.72 5.15 3.10
CA ARG A 260 12.43 4.71 3.67
C ARG A 260 12.58 4.33 5.12
N ASP A 261 13.63 3.60 5.50
CA ASP A 261 13.85 3.20 6.89
C ASP A 261 14.17 4.40 7.80
N ALA A 262 14.94 5.37 7.31
CA ALA A 262 15.15 6.63 8.01
C ALA A 262 13.84 7.42 8.21
N LEU A 263 12.98 7.48 7.20
CA LEU A 263 11.66 8.11 7.28
C LEU A 263 10.73 7.36 8.24
N LYS A 264 10.74 6.01 8.24
CA LYS A 264 9.99 5.22 9.24
C LYS A 264 10.42 5.56 10.66
N ALA A 265 11.73 5.67 10.90
CA ALA A 265 12.25 6.05 12.21
C ALA A 265 11.85 7.48 12.59
N LEU A 266 12.00 8.43 11.66
CA LEU A 266 11.71 9.86 11.88
C LEU A 266 10.22 10.11 12.19
N PHE A 267 9.33 9.47 11.44
CA PHE A 267 7.88 9.64 11.55
C PHE A 267 7.18 8.52 12.34
N LYS A 268 7.95 7.59 12.93
CA LYS A 268 7.45 6.41 13.65
C LYS A 268 6.40 5.63 12.84
N LEU A 269 6.61 5.51 11.53
CA LEU A 269 5.67 4.82 10.65
C LEU A 269 5.72 3.32 10.90
N SER A 270 4.55 2.72 11.15
CA SER A 270 4.44 1.28 11.25
C SER A 270 4.51 0.62 9.87
N ALA A 271 4.93 -0.65 9.85
CA ALA A 271 4.93 -1.46 8.63
C ALA A 271 3.51 -1.66 8.05
N PHE A 272 2.47 -1.32 8.81
CA PHE A 272 1.08 -1.38 8.38
C PHE A 272 0.79 -0.54 7.14
N TYR A 273 1.38 0.65 7.00
CA TYR A 273 1.10 1.52 5.85
C TYR A 273 1.59 0.93 4.53
N ALA A 274 2.72 0.20 4.55
CA ALA A 274 3.19 -0.52 3.38
C ALA A 274 2.25 -1.67 3.01
N PHE A 275 1.67 -2.36 4.00
CA PHE A 275 0.63 -3.36 3.77
C PHE A 275 -0.65 -2.75 3.20
N GLN A 276 -1.10 -1.61 3.74
CA GLN A 276 -2.26 -0.89 3.21
C GLN A 276 -2.08 -0.56 1.72
N ASN A 277 -0.91 -0.07 1.32
CA ASN A 277 -0.63 0.24 -0.07
C ASN A 277 -0.69 -0.99 -0.99
N VAL A 278 -0.14 -2.13 -0.56
CA VAL A 278 -0.24 -3.38 -1.33
C VAL A 278 -1.70 -3.83 -1.45
N MET A 279 -2.49 -3.68 -0.38
CA MET A 279 -3.91 -4.04 -0.42
C MET A 279 -4.72 -3.09 -1.31
N ASP A 280 -4.43 -1.80 -1.29
CA ASP A 280 -5.08 -0.80 -2.15
C ASP A 280 -4.74 -1.06 -3.62
N MET A 281 -3.48 -1.39 -3.93
CA MET A 281 -3.04 -1.85 -5.24
C MET A 281 -3.80 -3.12 -5.68
N MET A 282 -3.92 -4.13 -4.81
CA MET A 282 -4.70 -5.35 -5.11
C MET A 282 -6.18 -5.03 -5.39
N CYS A 283 -6.73 -4.04 -4.67
CA CYS A 283 -8.13 -3.62 -4.79
C CYS A 283 -8.36 -2.59 -5.92
N ALA A 284 -7.32 -2.21 -6.67
CA ALA A 284 -7.43 -1.28 -7.79
C ALA A 284 -8.20 -1.93 -8.96
N HIS A 285 -9.03 -1.14 -9.63
CA HIS A 285 -9.92 -1.65 -10.67
C HIS A 285 -9.16 -2.31 -11.83
N GLU A 286 -7.99 -1.78 -12.18
CA GLU A 286 -7.08 -2.31 -13.20
C GLU A 286 -6.54 -3.71 -12.86
N ASN A 287 -6.26 -3.97 -11.58
CA ASN A 287 -5.68 -5.23 -11.11
C ASN A 287 -6.72 -6.33 -10.86
N LYS A 288 -8.01 -5.97 -10.80
CA LYS A 288 -9.11 -6.89 -10.51
C LYS A 288 -9.18 -8.09 -11.47
N ARG A 289 -9.03 -7.83 -12.78
CA ARG A 289 -9.02 -8.89 -13.81
C ARG A 289 -7.76 -9.75 -13.72
N TYR A 290 -6.62 -9.12 -13.48
CA TYR A 290 -5.33 -9.80 -13.42
C TYR A 290 -5.23 -10.74 -12.22
N LEU A 291 -5.73 -10.31 -11.05
CA LEU A 291 -5.71 -11.07 -9.81
C LEU A 291 -6.91 -12.03 -9.63
N ASN A 292 -7.83 -12.05 -10.61
CA ASN A 292 -9.10 -12.78 -10.57
C ASN A 292 -9.90 -12.53 -9.27
N ILE A 293 -10.04 -11.26 -8.88
CA ILE A 293 -10.71 -10.86 -7.63
C ILE A 293 -12.15 -10.44 -7.91
N THR A 294 -13.09 -10.98 -7.14
CA THR A 294 -14.51 -10.58 -7.16
C THR A 294 -14.77 -9.32 -6.33
N ASP A 295 -15.86 -8.59 -6.58
CA ASP A 295 -16.23 -7.41 -5.77
C ASP A 295 -16.43 -7.74 -4.28
N ASP A 296 -16.96 -8.92 -3.99
CA ASP A 296 -17.12 -9.42 -2.63
C ASP A 296 -15.78 -9.67 -1.94
N GLU A 297 -14.76 -10.13 -2.67
CA GLU A 297 -13.40 -10.25 -2.16
C GLU A 297 -12.74 -8.90 -1.92
N ILE A 298 -12.92 -7.94 -2.83
CA ILE A 298 -12.44 -6.56 -2.62
C ILE A 298 -13.04 -5.97 -1.36
N SER A 299 -14.36 -6.11 -1.17
CA SER A 299 -15.07 -5.64 0.02
C SER A 299 -14.52 -6.29 1.30
N ARG A 300 -14.29 -7.61 1.26
CA ARG A 300 -13.69 -8.36 2.37
C ARG A 300 -12.26 -7.92 2.68
N LEU A 301 -11.42 -7.73 1.67
CA LEU A 301 -10.03 -7.26 1.82
C LEU A 301 -10.00 -5.86 2.43
N ARG A 302 -10.76 -4.91 1.87
CA ARG A 302 -10.88 -3.54 2.41
C ARG A 302 -11.38 -3.55 3.85
N SER A 303 -12.33 -4.42 4.18
CA SER A 303 -12.82 -4.56 5.55
C SER A 303 -11.73 -5.04 6.52
N ARG A 304 -10.82 -5.92 6.09
CA ARG A 304 -9.71 -6.41 6.94
C ARG A 304 -8.68 -5.32 7.16
N VAL A 305 -8.28 -4.63 6.10
CA VAL A 305 -7.34 -3.49 6.19
C VAL A 305 -7.89 -2.43 7.13
N ARG A 306 -9.15 -2.02 6.96
CA ARG A 306 -9.77 -1.04 7.85
C ARG A 306 -9.78 -1.53 9.30
N PHE A 307 -10.24 -2.75 9.58
CA PHE A 307 -10.22 -3.27 10.96
C PHE A 307 -8.81 -3.19 11.60
N TRP A 308 -7.77 -3.64 10.88
CA TRP A 308 -6.41 -3.63 11.39
C TRP A 308 -5.77 -2.24 11.44
N SER A 309 -6.31 -1.25 10.71
CA SER A 309 -5.83 0.14 10.80
C SER A 309 -6.05 0.75 12.18
N ASN A 310 -7.01 0.22 12.95
CA ASN A 310 -7.24 0.63 14.34
C ASN A 310 -6.13 0.15 15.28
N TYR A 311 -5.22 -0.72 14.83
CA TYR A 311 -4.06 -1.22 15.58
C TYR A 311 -2.74 -0.84 14.90
N SER A 312 -2.78 0.07 13.93
CA SER A 312 -1.67 0.34 13.01
C SER A 312 -0.40 0.76 13.75
N GLU A 313 -0.47 1.50 14.85
CA GLU A 313 0.71 2.00 15.58
C GLU A 313 1.46 0.88 16.30
N MET A 314 0.77 -0.21 16.64
CA MET A 314 1.36 -1.37 17.31
C MET A 314 2.02 -2.35 16.33
N VAL A 315 1.82 -2.18 15.03
CA VAL A 315 2.34 -3.08 14.00
C VAL A 315 3.84 -2.87 13.84
N GLY A 316 4.61 -3.83 14.37
CA GLY A 316 6.06 -3.85 14.26
C GLY A 316 6.52 -4.36 12.89
N LYS A 317 7.06 -5.59 12.86
CA LYS A 317 7.44 -6.26 11.62
C LYS A 317 6.22 -6.76 10.85
N LEU A 318 6.33 -6.81 9.53
CA LEU A 318 5.31 -7.36 8.65
C LEU A 318 5.96 -8.12 7.49
N ARG A 319 5.41 -9.28 7.15
CA ARG A 319 5.84 -10.11 6.03
C ARG A 319 4.66 -10.72 5.28
N LEU A 320 4.66 -10.65 3.96
CA LEU A 320 3.69 -11.38 3.12
C LEU A 320 4.19 -12.78 2.78
N ILE A 321 3.27 -13.73 2.72
CA ILE A 321 3.48 -15.05 2.14
C ILE A 321 2.65 -15.12 0.86
N ILE A 322 3.34 -15.22 -0.27
CA ILE A 322 2.72 -15.21 -1.60
C ILE A 322 2.97 -16.56 -2.25
N PRO A 323 1.94 -17.34 -2.60
CA PRO A 323 2.10 -18.56 -3.38
C PRO A 323 2.74 -18.27 -4.73
N ARG A 324 3.66 -19.12 -5.18
CA ARG A 324 4.38 -18.93 -6.46
C ARG A 324 3.47 -18.78 -7.67
N LYS A 325 2.29 -19.41 -7.64
CA LYS A 325 1.29 -19.34 -8.71
C LYS A 325 0.35 -18.15 -8.58
N SER A 326 0.44 -17.37 -7.50
CA SER A 326 -0.40 -16.19 -7.32
C SER A 326 0.01 -15.09 -8.30
N ALA A 327 -0.96 -14.50 -8.99
CA ALA A 327 -0.75 -13.33 -9.84
C ALA A 327 -0.20 -12.12 -9.05
N LEU A 328 -0.38 -12.10 -7.72
CA LEU A 328 0.20 -11.06 -6.87
C LEU A 328 1.73 -11.05 -6.92
N HIS A 329 2.37 -12.21 -7.08
CA HIS A 329 3.83 -12.30 -7.18
C HIS A 329 4.39 -11.48 -8.35
N THR A 330 3.75 -11.55 -9.52
CA THR A 330 4.18 -10.77 -10.69
C THR A 330 3.99 -9.27 -10.48
N LEU A 331 2.88 -8.87 -9.87
CA LEU A 331 2.54 -7.47 -9.60
C LEU A 331 3.48 -6.83 -8.56
N MET A 332 3.91 -7.61 -7.57
CA MET A 332 4.88 -7.15 -6.55
C MET A 332 6.27 -6.94 -7.16
N ASN A 333 6.69 -7.81 -8.09
CA ASN A 333 7.99 -7.68 -8.77
C ASN A 333 8.04 -6.47 -9.72
N SER A 334 6.92 -6.10 -10.36
CA SER A 334 6.88 -4.93 -11.25
C SER A 334 6.90 -3.60 -10.49
N ASN A 335 6.41 -3.57 -9.24
CA ASN A 335 6.14 -2.33 -8.51
C ASN A 335 7.19 -1.98 -7.44
N GLN A 336 8.34 -2.68 -7.41
CA GLN A 336 9.46 -2.43 -6.48
C GLN A 336 9.03 -2.16 -5.03
N THR A 337 8.08 -2.95 -4.53
CA THR A 337 7.48 -2.73 -3.20
C THR A 337 8.50 -2.95 -2.08
N SER A 338 8.54 -2.05 -1.10
CA SER A 338 9.41 -2.15 0.09
C SER A 338 8.98 -3.21 1.12
N LEU A 339 7.89 -3.93 0.85
CA LEU A 339 7.31 -4.86 1.79
C LEU A 339 8.08 -6.18 1.72
N ASP A 340 8.46 -6.72 2.86
CA ASP A 340 9.09 -8.04 2.94
C ASP A 340 8.06 -9.11 2.52
N PHE A 341 8.41 -9.95 1.56
CA PHE A 341 7.57 -11.06 1.12
C PHE A 341 8.40 -12.31 0.84
N VAL A 342 7.80 -13.47 1.09
CA VAL A 342 8.35 -14.78 0.76
C VAL A 342 7.47 -15.48 -0.26
N ILE A 343 8.12 -16.06 -1.27
CA ILE A 343 7.45 -16.88 -2.28
C ILE A 343 7.34 -18.31 -1.76
N SER A 344 6.10 -18.79 -1.61
CA SER A 344 5.83 -20.14 -1.14
C SER A 344 5.62 -21.11 -2.32
N ASN A 345 6.33 -22.24 -2.30
CA ASN A 345 6.16 -23.35 -3.25
C ASN A 345 5.16 -24.42 -2.77
N ASP A 346 4.35 -24.09 -1.77
CA ASP A 346 3.42 -25.00 -1.14
C ASP A 346 2.19 -25.32 -2.02
N LYS A 347 1.47 -26.39 -1.67
CA LYS A 347 0.21 -26.80 -2.28
C LYS A 347 -0.91 -25.81 -1.97
N GLU A 348 -0.90 -25.20 -0.80
CA GLU A 348 -1.85 -24.14 -0.43
C GLU A 348 -1.63 -22.90 -1.33
N GLN A 349 -2.72 -22.37 -1.89
CA GLN A 349 -2.70 -21.22 -2.81
C GLN A 349 -3.25 -19.94 -2.18
N ASP A 350 -3.37 -19.91 -0.85
CA ASP A 350 -3.85 -18.73 -0.13
C ASP A 350 -2.71 -17.70 0.03
N GLU A 351 -2.98 -16.42 -0.21
CA GLU A 351 -2.08 -15.36 0.27
C GLU A 351 -2.32 -15.08 1.74
N ALA A 352 -1.25 -14.80 2.48
CA ALA A 352 -1.33 -14.45 3.88
C ALA A 352 -0.36 -13.35 4.26
N VAL A 353 -0.65 -12.65 5.35
CA VAL A 353 0.23 -11.67 5.97
C VAL A 353 0.53 -12.08 7.41
N LEU A 354 1.78 -11.92 7.80
CA LEU A 354 2.25 -12.01 9.17
C LEU A 354 2.58 -10.61 9.65
N PHE A 355 2.11 -10.22 10.83
CA PHE A 355 2.57 -8.98 11.45
C PHE A 355 2.64 -9.09 12.96
N GLU A 356 3.59 -8.34 13.53
CA GLU A 356 3.87 -8.29 14.95
C GLU A 356 2.94 -7.30 15.65
N LEU A 357 2.34 -7.72 16.76
CA LEU A 357 1.58 -6.89 17.70
C LEU A 357 2.14 -7.11 19.10
N LYS A 358 3.16 -6.33 19.47
CA LYS A 358 3.80 -6.38 20.78
C LYS A 358 4.22 -7.81 21.17
N ASP A 359 3.54 -8.43 22.12
CA ASP A 359 3.86 -9.77 22.64
C ASP A 359 3.32 -10.91 21.76
N HIS A 360 2.69 -10.58 20.62
CA HIS A 360 1.97 -11.53 19.76
C HIS A 360 2.33 -11.34 18.29
N ILE A 361 2.15 -12.39 17.49
CA ILE A 361 2.28 -12.37 16.04
C ILE A 361 0.96 -12.83 15.45
N VAL A 362 0.39 -11.99 14.58
CA VAL A 362 -0.85 -12.27 13.86
C VAL A 362 -0.52 -12.87 12.50
N PHE A 363 -1.11 -14.01 12.20
CA PHE A 363 -1.18 -14.58 10.86
C PHE A 363 -2.58 -14.38 10.31
N LEU A 364 -2.70 -13.65 9.21
CA LEU A 364 -3.96 -13.29 8.58
C LEU A 364 -3.99 -13.83 7.15
N VAL A 365 -4.88 -14.77 6.87
CA VAL A 365 -5.11 -15.25 5.51
C VAL A 365 -5.96 -14.23 4.75
N LEU A 366 -5.47 -13.72 3.62
CA LEU A 366 -6.04 -12.59 2.89
C LEU A 366 -7.23 -12.96 2.00
N ARG A 367 -7.24 -14.16 1.42
CA ARG A 367 -8.31 -14.65 0.52
C ARG A 367 -8.55 -16.15 0.72
N GLY A 368 -9.61 -16.68 0.12
CA GLY A 368 -9.95 -18.11 0.20
C GLY A 368 -11.22 -18.42 1.02
N ASN A 369 -11.78 -19.62 0.76
CA ASN A 369 -13.08 -20.05 1.29
C ASN A 369 -13.10 -20.32 2.80
N CYS A 370 -11.92 -20.48 3.42
CA CYS A 370 -11.79 -20.71 4.85
C CYS A 370 -10.71 -19.76 5.42
N SER A 371 -10.83 -18.46 5.16
CA SER A 371 -9.86 -17.49 5.67
C SER A 371 -9.91 -17.40 7.19
N GLU A 372 -8.75 -17.47 7.84
CA GLU A 372 -8.59 -17.42 9.29
C GLU A 372 -7.59 -16.36 9.75
N ILE A 373 -7.65 -16.08 11.05
CA ILE A 373 -6.65 -15.36 11.83
C ILE A 373 -6.05 -16.36 12.80
N ARG A 374 -4.73 -16.39 12.95
CA ARG A 374 -4.05 -17.15 14.02
C ARG A 374 -3.16 -16.22 14.82
N LEU A 375 -3.14 -16.42 16.14
CA LEU A 375 -2.31 -15.68 17.08
C LEU A 375 -1.22 -16.59 17.61
N PHE A 376 0.02 -16.13 17.54
CA PHE A 376 1.19 -16.81 18.10
C PHE A 376 1.83 -15.92 19.16
N GLU A 377 2.45 -16.50 20.16
CA GLU A 377 3.31 -15.75 21.08
C GLU A 377 4.54 -15.22 20.34
N ASN A 378 4.89 -13.97 20.59
CA ASN A 378 6.09 -13.34 20.06
C ASN A 378 7.32 -13.67 20.91
N ILE A 379 7.68 -14.95 20.95
CA ILE A 379 8.94 -15.41 21.52
C ILE A 379 10.03 -15.45 20.45
N SER A 380 11.31 -15.38 20.84
CA SER A 380 12.44 -15.36 19.91
C SER A 380 12.41 -16.48 18.87
N ARG A 381 11.94 -17.68 19.25
CA ARG A 381 11.75 -18.81 18.33
C ARG A 381 10.76 -18.51 17.21
N ASN A 382 9.60 -17.94 17.55
CA ASN A 382 8.54 -17.63 16.58
C ASN A 382 8.91 -16.39 15.76
N SER A 383 9.45 -15.34 16.38
CA SER A 383 9.96 -14.16 15.67
C SER A 383 11.01 -14.54 14.62
N ASN A 384 12.02 -15.33 14.98
CA ASN A 384 13.04 -15.77 14.02
C ASN A 384 12.48 -16.68 12.94
N ARG A 385 11.50 -17.53 13.27
CA ARG A 385 10.85 -18.42 12.29
C ARG A 385 10.02 -17.65 11.26
N PHE A 386 9.29 -16.63 11.71
CA PHE A 386 8.37 -15.87 10.85
C PHE A 386 9.04 -14.70 10.14
N PHE A 387 9.97 -13.99 10.79
CA PHE A 387 10.60 -12.77 10.29
C PHE A 387 12.12 -12.89 10.04
N GLY A 388 12.76 -14.01 10.39
CA GLY A 388 14.17 -14.26 10.04
C GLY A 388 14.38 -14.58 8.56
N ASN A 389 15.64 -14.72 8.12
CA ASN A 389 16.00 -15.05 6.73
C ASN A 389 15.75 -16.53 6.42
N ASN A 390 14.48 -16.95 6.45
CA ASN A 390 14.08 -18.34 6.19
C ASN A 390 13.27 -18.44 4.89
N ALA A 391 13.87 -19.03 3.86
CA ALA A 391 13.26 -19.23 2.54
C ALA A 391 12.14 -20.30 2.53
N ALA A 392 11.95 -21.06 3.62
CA ALA A 392 11.00 -22.18 3.68
C ALA A 392 9.62 -21.81 4.26
N LEU A 393 9.32 -20.53 4.48
CA LEU A 393 8.05 -20.11 5.08
C LEU A 393 6.87 -20.37 4.12
N SER A 394 5.85 -21.09 4.59
CA SER A 394 4.65 -21.44 3.81
C SER A 394 3.37 -21.35 4.65
N VAL A 395 2.23 -21.21 3.97
CA VAL A 395 0.92 -21.16 4.63
C VAL A 395 0.62 -22.47 5.38
N SER A 396 0.83 -23.65 4.77
CA SER A 396 0.65 -24.91 5.50
C SER A 396 1.61 -25.04 6.68
N GLY A 397 2.86 -24.61 6.50
CA GLY A 397 3.89 -24.64 7.55
C GLY A 397 3.47 -23.80 8.75
N VAL A 398 2.93 -22.60 8.54
CA VAL A 398 2.36 -21.77 9.62
C VAL A 398 1.14 -22.45 10.25
N ARG A 399 0.24 -23.06 9.46
CA ARG A 399 -0.97 -23.74 9.96
C ARG A 399 -0.66 -24.97 10.82
N GLN A 400 0.48 -25.63 10.62
CA GLN A 400 0.92 -26.78 11.43
C GLN A 400 1.52 -26.39 12.78
N LEU A 401 1.80 -25.10 13.00
CA LEU A 401 2.33 -24.64 14.27
C LEU A 401 1.24 -24.53 15.34
N ALA A 402 1.62 -24.87 16.57
CA ALA A 402 0.82 -24.56 17.74
C ALA A 402 0.66 -23.03 17.85
N CYS A 403 -0.57 -22.59 18.06
CA CYS A 403 -0.95 -21.19 18.16
C CYS A 403 -1.79 -20.99 19.42
N SER A 404 -1.79 -19.76 19.94
CA SER A 404 -2.51 -19.37 21.15
C SER A 404 -4.01 -19.22 20.89
N ALA A 405 -4.38 -18.75 19.69
CA ALA A 405 -5.77 -18.69 19.24
C ALA A 405 -5.90 -18.77 17.73
N ILE A 406 -7.10 -19.16 17.30
CA ILE A 406 -7.56 -19.15 15.91
C ILE A 406 -8.92 -18.47 15.88
N HIS A 407 -9.15 -17.64 14.87
CA HIS A 407 -10.40 -16.91 14.67
C HIS A 407 -10.80 -16.84 13.19
N ASP A 408 -12.09 -16.63 12.92
CA ASP A 408 -12.66 -16.62 11.56
C ASP A 408 -12.78 -15.21 10.94
N HIS A 409 -13.26 -15.17 9.70
CA HIS A 409 -13.70 -13.94 9.01
C HIS A 409 -15.18 -13.99 8.59
N VAL A 410 -16.01 -14.80 9.25
CA VAL A 410 -17.44 -14.87 8.97
C VAL A 410 -18.16 -13.61 9.48
N LYS A 411 -19.46 -13.51 9.25
CA LYS A 411 -20.24 -12.32 9.61
C LYS A 411 -20.00 -11.89 11.07
N LEU A 412 -19.79 -10.58 11.30
CA LEU A 412 -19.44 -9.97 12.61
C LEU A 412 -18.06 -10.34 13.18
N TRP A 413 -17.16 -10.95 12.41
CA TRP A 413 -15.84 -11.36 12.91
C TRP A 413 -15.08 -10.23 13.60
N GLN A 414 -15.21 -8.98 13.15
CA GLN A 414 -14.52 -7.82 13.74
C GLN A 414 -14.89 -7.62 15.21
N TYR A 415 -16.17 -7.74 15.56
CA TYR A 415 -16.65 -7.63 16.93
C TYR A 415 -16.05 -8.73 17.81
N PHE A 416 -16.11 -9.98 17.34
CA PHE A 416 -15.57 -11.12 18.09
C PHE A 416 -14.03 -11.09 18.15
N CYS A 417 -13.38 -10.59 17.11
CA CYS A 417 -11.93 -10.43 17.03
C CYS A 417 -11.45 -9.38 18.03
N GLU A 418 -12.02 -8.17 18.02
CA GLU A 418 -11.71 -7.12 19.01
C GLU A 418 -11.90 -7.64 20.44
N LYS A 419 -13.03 -8.30 20.70
CA LYS A 419 -13.31 -8.85 22.02
C LYS A 419 -12.28 -9.91 22.43
N MET A 420 -11.89 -10.80 21.52
CA MET A 420 -10.83 -11.80 21.77
C MET A 420 -9.50 -11.10 22.07
N LEU A 421 -9.07 -10.17 21.22
CA LEU A 421 -7.83 -9.41 21.37
C LEU A 421 -7.78 -8.69 22.72
N ARG A 422 -8.83 -7.95 23.09
CA ARG A 422 -8.88 -7.17 24.33
C ARG A 422 -9.01 -8.04 25.58
N VAL A 423 -9.97 -8.97 25.59
CA VAL A 423 -10.33 -9.71 26.83
C VAL A 423 -9.37 -10.87 27.10
N GLN A 424 -8.89 -11.56 26.05
CA GLN A 424 -8.04 -12.74 26.22
C GLN A 424 -6.55 -12.41 26.12
N PHE A 425 -6.18 -11.45 25.27
CA PHE A 425 -4.78 -11.14 24.98
C PHE A 425 -4.33 -9.76 25.44
N ASN A 426 -5.24 -8.96 26.02
CA ASN A 426 -4.97 -7.59 26.46
C ASN A 426 -4.37 -6.69 25.35
N ILE A 427 -4.80 -6.92 24.11
CA ILE A 427 -4.43 -6.13 22.93
C ILE A 427 -5.56 -5.12 22.68
N THR A 428 -5.25 -3.84 22.86
CA THR A 428 -6.18 -2.72 22.62
C THR A 428 -5.83 -1.98 21.33
N PRO A 429 -6.79 -1.30 20.68
CA PRO A 429 -6.51 -0.45 19.53
C PRO A 429 -5.64 0.77 19.90
N ASN A 430 -5.21 1.52 18.88
CA ASN A 430 -4.44 2.75 19.02
C ASN A 430 -5.13 3.73 20.01
N PRO A 431 -4.36 4.59 20.69
CA PRO A 431 -4.93 5.62 21.55
C PRO A 431 -5.96 6.50 20.82
N ASN A 432 -6.98 6.96 21.54
CA ASN A 432 -8.01 7.88 21.05
C ASN A 432 -8.96 7.33 19.95
N ILE A 433 -8.95 6.02 19.68
CA ILE A 433 -9.97 5.42 18.82
C ILE A 433 -11.35 5.50 19.50
N GLN A 434 -12.25 6.29 18.93
CA GLN A 434 -13.66 6.41 19.37
C GLN A 434 -14.63 5.71 18.41
N GLU A 435 -14.18 5.42 17.20
CA GLU A 435 -14.95 4.68 16.20
C GLU A 435 -14.01 3.80 15.36
N PHE A 436 -14.33 2.52 15.27
CA PHE A 436 -13.60 1.55 14.47
C PHE A 436 -13.88 1.75 12.99
N SER A 437 -12.81 1.90 12.22
CA SER A 437 -12.90 1.90 10.76
C SER A 437 -13.30 0.50 10.23
N GLY A 438 -14.13 0.48 9.18
CA GLY A 438 -14.52 -0.76 8.49
C GLY A 438 -15.75 -1.48 9.04
N LEU A 439 -16.41 -0.90 10.06
CA LEU A 439 -17.71 -1.33 10.54
C LEU A 439 -18.84 -0.48 9.95
N ARG A 440 -20.08 -0.99 10.01
CA ARG A 440 -21.25 -0.21 9.61
C ARG A 440 -21.51 0.92 10.63
N PRO A 441 -22.05 2.07 10.20
CA PRO A 441 -22.45 3.13 11.11
C PRO A 441 -23.32 2.59 12.25
N GLY A 442 -23.00 2.98 13.50
CA GLY A 442 -23.68 2.51 14.71
C GLY A 442 -23.14 1.21 15.32
N LEU A 443 -22.37 0.40 14.58
CA LEU A 443 -21.65 -0.76 15.13
C LEU A 443 -20.17 -0.47 15.45
N GLY A 444 -19.65 0.65 14.93
CA GLY A 444 -18.24 1.03 15.05
C GLY A 444 -17.88 1.82 16.31
N HIS A 445 -18.85 2.37 17.05
CA HIS A 445 -18.55 3.16 18.24
C HIS A 445 -17.73 2.35 19.23
N TYR A 446 -16.63 2.90 19.72
CA TYR A 446 -15.68 2.18 20.55
C TYR A 446 -15.54 2.87 21.91
N ASP A 447 -15.69 2.07 22.97
CA ASP A 447 -15.39 2.50 24.33
C ASP A 447 -14.15 1.74 24.82
N PHE A 448 -13.17 2.47 25.34
CA PHE A 448 -11.90 1.86 25.75
C PHE A 448 -12.06 0.82 26.87
N ARG A 449 -13.08 0.94 27.72
CA ARG A 449 -13.33 -0.01 28.83
C ARG A 449 -14.15 -1.21 28.36
N ASN A 450 -15.19 -0.96 27.58
CA ASN A 450 -16.21 -1.95 27.23
C ASN A 450 -15.99 -2.61 25.86
N GLY A 451 -15.18 -2.00 25.00
CA GLY A 451 -14.91 -2.39 23.62
C GLY A 451 -16.02 -1.99 22.66
N LEU A 452 -16.21 -2.78 21.59
CA LEU A 452 -17.29 -2.57 20.63
C LEU A 452 -18.68 -2.92 21.22
N PRO A 453 -19.76 -2.24 20.79
CA PRO A 453 -21.11 -2.53 21.23
C PRO A 453 -21.55 -3.93 20.81
N LYS A 454 -22.29 -4.61 21.69
CA LYS A 454 -22.82 -5.94 21.40
C LYS A 454 -23.76 -5.90 20.19
N PRO A 455 -23.54 -6.74 19.15
CA PRO A 455 -24.41 -6.77 18.00
C PRO A 455 -25.85 -7.23 18.33
N PRO A 456 -26.85 -6.82 17.53
CA PRO A 456 -28.22 -7.31 17.65
C PRO A 456 -28.31 -8.84 17.54
N LEU A 457 -29.22 -9.46 18.32
CA LEU A 457 -29.43 -10.91 18.37
C LEU A 457 -29.71 -11.54 17.00
N LYS A 458 -30.41 -10.83 16.12
CA LYS A 458 -30.67 -11.27 14.75
C LYS A 458 -29.37 -11.50 13.97
N LEU A 459 -28.43 -10.57 14.05
CA LEU A 459 -27.14 -10.69 13.37
C LEU A 459 -26.27 -11.80 13.98
N ILE A 460 -26.35 -11.97 15.31
CA ILE A 460 -25.67 -13.07 16.02
C ILE A 460 -26.21 -14.43 15.55
N SER A 461 -27.52 -14.55 15.39
CA SER A 461 -28.17 -15.79 14.90
C SER A 461 -27.78 -16.08 13.45
N GLU A 462 -27.70 -15.06 12.60
CA GLU A 462 -27.22 -15.22 11.23
C GLU A 462 -25.74 -15.65 11.17
N ARG A 463 -24.89 -15.14 12.06
CA ARG A 463 -23.48 -15.57 12.18
C ARG A 463 -23.37 -17.06 12.47
N GLU A 464 -24.23 -17.60 13.34
CA GLU A 464 -24.20 -19.02 13.74
C GLU A 464 -24.16 -19.97 12.53
N ARG A 465 -25.03 -19.73 11.55
CA ARG A 465 -25.10 -20.55 10.32
C ARG A 465 -23.78 -20.51 9.53
N TYR A 466 -23.25 -19.32 9.29
CA TYR A 466 -22.00 -19.16 8.53
C TYR A 466 -20.78 -19.72 9.28
N LEU A 467 -20.80 -19.65 10.61
CA LEU A 467 -19.72 -20.18 11.44
C LEU A 467 -19.67 -21.71 11.38
N GLU A 468 -20.83 -22.38 11.32
CA GLU A 468 -20.90 -23.84 11.18
C GLU A 468 -20.32 -24.31 9.83
N ASP A 469 -20.68 -23.65 8.73
CA ASP A 469 -20.12 -23.92 7.41
C ASP A 469 -18.60 -23.72 7.38
N TRP A 470 -18.14 -22.59 7.92
CA TRP A 470 -16.72 -22.28 8.02
C TRP A 470 -15.97 -23.31 8.87
N TYR A 471 -16.53 -23.71 10.02
CA TYR A 471 -15.92 -24.68 10.93
C TYR A 471 -15.78 -26.07 10.29
N ASN A 472 -16.78 -26.50 9.51
CA ASN A 472 -16.71 -27.76 8.77
C ASN A 472 -15.61 -27.73 7.70
N ALA A 473 -15.51 -26.63 6.95
CA ALA A 473 -14.44 -26.42 5.97
C ALA A 473 -13.06 -26.37 6.63
N PHE A 474 -12.95 -25.63 7.75
CA PHE A 474 -11.75 -25.49 8.56
C PHE A 474 -11.23 -26.86 9.01
N ASN A 475 -12.08 -27.66 9.67
CA ASN A 475 -11.70 -28.98 10.17
C ASN A 475 -11.30 -29.94 9.06
N THR A 476 -12.00 -29.91 7.93
CA THR A 476 -11.66 -30.75 6.78
C THR A 476 -10.25 -30.42 6.26
N ARG A 477 -9.88 -29.14 6.27
CA ARG A 477 -8.53 -28.69 5.94
C ARG A 477 -7.50 -29.09 7.00
N GLU A 478 -7.77 -28.83 8.29
CA GLU A 478 -6.82 -29.17 9.37
C GLU A 478 -6.48 -30.66 9.40
N LYS A 479 -7.48 -31.54 9.22
CA LYS A 479 -7.28 -32.99 9.11
C LYS A 479 -6.35 -33.37 7.96
N ARG A 480 -6.50 -32.70 6.81
CA ARG A 480 -5.66 -32.93 5.62
C ARG A 480 -4.20 -32.53 5.87
N LEU A 481 -3.99 -31.51 6.69
CA LEU A 481 -2.65 -31.00 7.06
C LEU A 481 -1.97 -31.84 8.15
N GLY A 482 -2.62 -32.88 8.65
CA GLY A 482 -2.10 -33.74 9.72
C GLY A 482 -2.25 -33.14 11.12
N ASN A 483 -2.98 -32.03 11.25
CA ASN A 483 -3.26 -31.42 12.56
C ASN A 483 -4.33 -32.27 13.27
N THR A 484 -3.90 -33.14 14.18
CA THR A 484 -4.78 -33.95 15.04
C THR A 484 -5.18 -33.24 16.32
N SER A 485 -4.57 -32.09 16.64
CA SER A 485 -5.02 -31.23 17.75
C SER A 485 -6.33 -30.57 17.35
N ASN A 486 -7.44 -31.13 17.83
CA ASN A 486 -8.78 -30.60 17.70
C ASN A 486 -8.77 -29.11 18.08
N SER A 487 -9.14 -28.20 17.17
CA SER A 487 -9.27 -26.77 17.51
C SER A 487 -10.48 -26.60 18.44
N VAL A 488 -10.22 -26.76 19.73
CA VAL A 488 -11.20 -26.71 20.82
C VAL A 488 -11.90 -25.34 20.91
N SER A 489 -11.21 -24.27 20.48
CA SER A 489 -11.67 -22.87 20.54
C SER A 489 -12.98 -22.58 19.80
N HIS A 490 -13.16 -23.12 18.58
CA HIS A 490 -14.32 -22.76 17.75
C HIS A 490 -15.62 -23.45 18.16
N LEU A 491 -15.54 -24.69 18.66
CA LEU A 491 -16.68 -25.32 19.33
C LEU A 491 -17.08 -24.52 20.56
N THR A 492 -16.09 -23.93 21.23
CA THR A 492 -16.31 -23.04 22.37
C THR A 492 -17.07 -21.77 22.00
N GLU A 493 -16.73 -21.12 20.89
CA GLU A 493 -17.47 -19.96 20.39
C GLU A 493 -18.87 -20.34 19.88
N LEU A 494 -19.01 -21.46 19.15
CA LEU A 494 -20.28 -21.95 18.63
C LEU A 494 -21.29 -22.23 19.75
N TYR A 495 -20.88 -22.88 20.86
CA TYR A 495 -21.83 -23.10 21.96
C TYR A 495 -22.16 -21.80 22.70
N LYS A 496 -21.20 -20.86 22.85
CA LYS A 496 -21.46 -19.54 23.47
C LYS A 496 -22.52 -18.77 22.67
N ILE A 497 -22.47 -18.85 21.34
CA ILE A 497 -23.49 -18.28 20.44
C ILE A 497 -24.84 -19.00 20.60
N ARG A 498 -24.84 -20.35 20.58
CA ARG A 498 -26.07 -21.16 20.72
C ARG A 498 -26.79 -20.98 22.06
N LYS A 499 -26.04 -20.76 23.13
CA LYS A 499 -26.59 -20.42 24.45
C LYS A 499 -27.31 -19.07 24.41
N VAL A 500 -26.74 -18.07 23.73
CA VAL A 500 -27.33 -16.73 23.60
C VAL A 500 -28.52 -16.72 22.63
N SER A 501 -28.52 -17.57 21.60
CA SER A 501 -29.64 -17.71 20.65
C SER A 501 -30.81 -18.56 21.19
N GLY A 502 -30.69 -19.12 22.40
CA GLY A 502 -31.74 -19.93 23.03
C GLY A 502 -31.84 -21.36 22.50
N ASN A 503 -30.89 -21.82 21.68
CA ASN A 503 -30.86 -23.17 21.11
C ASN A 503 -30.26 -24.17 22.10
N LYS A 504 -31.01 -24.53 23.17
CA LYS A 504 -30.55 -25.43 24.25
C LYS A 504 -30.06 -26.79 23.73
N LYS A 505 -30.74 -27.36 22.72
CA LYS A 505 -30.36 -28.66 22.13
C LYS A 505 -29.08 -28.57 21.29
N GLY A 506 -29.01 -27.60 20.39
CA GLY A 506 -27.81 -27.36 19.57
C GLY A 506 -26.59 -26.97 20.41
N PHE A 507 -26.80 -26.28 21.53
CA PHE A 507 -25.80 -25.97 22.54
C PHE A 507 -25.21 -27.25 23.17
N ARG A 508 -26.07 -28.18 23.64
CA ARG A 508 -25.62 -29.47 24.21
C ARG A 508 -24.88 -30.33 23.20
N THR A 509 -25.33 -30.38 21.95
CA THR A 509 -24.66 -31.16 20.90
C THR A 509 -23.24 -30.64 20.61
N VAL A 510 -23.03 -29.33 20.62
CA VAL A 510 -21.69 -28.74 20.39
C VAL A 510 -20.76 -29.02 21.56
N LEU A 511 -21.25 -28.86 22.79
CA LEU A 511 -20.51 -29.22 23.99
C LEU A 511 -20.15 -30.69 24.00
N ALA A 512 -21.10 -31.58 23.72
CA ALA A 512 -20.88 -33.02 23.61
C ALA A 512 -19.75 -33.38 22.61
N LYS A 513 -19.73 -32.73 21.43
CA LYS A 513 -18.64 -32.89 20.45
C LYS A 513 -17.29 -32.40 21.01
N ALA A 514 -17.27 -31.27 21.71
CA ALA A 514 -16.06 -30.72 22.31
C ALA A 514 -15.52 -31.58 23.47
N VAL A 515 -16.41 -32.19 24.26
CA VAL A 515 -16.06 -33.13 25.34
C VAL A 515 -15.33 -34.35 24.78
N LEU A 516 -15.85 -34.97 23.69
CA LEU A 516 -15.14 -36.08 23.03
C LEU A 516 -13.78 -35.68 22.47
N ASN A 517 -13.60 -34.39 22.16
CA ASN A 517 -12.35 -33.85 21.66
C ASN A 517 -11.35 -33.49 22.78
N GLY A 518 -11.71 -33.67 24.06
CA GLY A 518 -10.85 -33.44 25.22
C GLY A 518 -10.84 -32.01 25.77
N ASP A 519 -11.81 -31.17 25.40
CA ASP A 519 -11.92 -29.79 25.90
C ASP A 519 -12.31 -29.75 27.39
N SER A 520 -11.44 -29.17 28.23
CA SER A 520 -11.68 -29.03 29.67
C SER A 520 -12.74 -27.97 30.01
N GLU A 521 -12.81 -26.85 29.28
CA GLU A 521 -13.84 -25.82 29.45
C GLU A 521 -15.20 -26.36 29.01
N ALA A 522 -15.29 -26.99 27.84
CA ALA A 522 -16.53 -27.62 27.42
C ALA A 522 -16.95 -28.76 28.34
N SER A 523 -16.01 -29.60 28.81
CA SER A 523 -16.32 -30.65 29.79
C SER A 523 -16.88 -30.08 31.10
N TYR A 524 -16.32 -28.97 31.59
CA TYR A 524 -16.83 -28.28 32.76
C TYR A 524 -18.23 -27.70 32.51
N LEU A 525 -18.44 -26.97 31.42
CA LEU A 525 -19.71 -26.32 31.12
C LEU A 525 -20.81 -27.31 30.76
N TYR A 526 -20.48 -28.37 30.03
CA TYR A 526 -21.39 -29.47 29.73
C TYR A 526 -21.85 -30.17 31.00
N SER A 527 -20.91 -30.46 31.90
CA SER A 527 -21.23 -31.08 33.17
C SER A 527 -22.09 -30.17 34.04
N LEU A 528 -21.76 -28.87 34.11
CA LEU A 528 -22.55 -27.89 34.86
C LEU A 528 -23.98 -27.77 34.33
N ASP A 529 -24.16 -27.77 33.01
CA ASP A 529 -25.48 -27.72 32.37
C ASP A 529 -26.30 -28.98 32.68
N LEU A 530 -25.71 -30.18 32.59
CA LEU A 530 -26.39 -31.44 32.93
C LEU A 530 -26.78 -31.51 34.41
N VAL A 531 -25.89 -31.09 35.32
CA VAL A 531 -26.17 -31.07 36.77
C VAL A 531 -27.28 -30.08 37.11
N SER A 532 -27.29 -28.91 36.45
CA SER A 532 -28.26 -27.85 36.69
C SER A 532 -29.63 -28.09 36.05
N ASP A 533 -29.74 -29.03 35.10
CA ASP A 533 -30.99 -29.28 34.37
C ASP A 533 -31.93 -30.18 35.18
N PRO A 534 -33.11 -29.72 35.61
CA PRO A 534 -34.02 -30.52 36.44
C PRO A 534 -34.43 -31.83 35.76
N ASP A 535 -34.60 -31.82 34.44
CA ASP A 535 -35.10 -32.94 33.64
C ASP A 535 -34.04 -34.02 33.31
N GLU A 536 -32.77 -33.79 33.67
CA GLU A 536 -31.71 -34.73 33.32
C GLU A 536 -31.68 -35.95 34.27
N PRO A 537 -31.55 -37.20 33.76
CA PRO A 537 -31.56 -38.40 34.60
C PRO A 537 -30.43 -38.41 35.64
N ARG A 538 -30.73 -38.92 36.83
CA ARG A 538 -29.81 -38.98 37.98
C ARG A 538 -28.45 -39.63 37.65
N ASN A 539 -28.43 -40.65 36.80
CA ASN A 539 -27.20 -41.32 36.39
C ASN A 539 -26.28 -40.41 35.56
N ARG A 540 -26.84 -39.63 34.62
CA ARG A 540 -26.06 -38.67 33.82
C ARG A 540 -25.58 -37.50 34.68
N LYS A 541 -26.40 -37.04 35.64
CA LYS A 541 -25.98 -36.03 36.63
C LYS A 541 -24.79 -36.49 37.46
N LYS A 542 -24.81 -37.73 37.96
CA LYS A 542 -23.66 -38.31 38.68
C LYS A 542 -22.41 -38.37 37.82
N MET A 543 -22.52 -38.85 36.57
CA MET A 543 -21.38 -38.89 35.64
C MET A 543 -20.82 -37.48 35.33
N ALA A 544 -21.69 -36.47 35.24
CA ALA A 544 -21.29 -35.07 35.07
C ALA A 544 -20.58 -34.53 36.33
N GLU A 545 -21.08 -34.82 37.54
CA GLU A 545 -20.40 -34.47 38.79
C GLU A 545 -19.02 -35.15 38.90
N SER A 546 -18.93 -36.43 38.52
CA SER A 546 -17.68 -37.17 38.42
C SER A 546 -16.67 -36.50 37.48
N LEU A 547 -17.15 -36.01 36.34
CA LEU A 547 -16.32 -35.29 35.36
C LEU A 547 -15.81 -33.96 35.93
N ILE A 548 -16.65 -33.21 36.67
CA ILE A 548 -16.22 -31.98 37.37
C ILE A 548 -15.11 -32.28 38.40
N LYS A 549 -15.27 -33.35 39.21
CA LYS A 549 -14.23 -33.76 40.17
C LYS A 549 -12.93 -34.17 39.47
N GLN A 550 -13.03 -34.86 38.35
CA GLN A 550 -11.88 -35.26 37.55
C GLN A 550 -11.15 -34.04 36.97
N LEU A 551 -11.89 -33.03 36.48
CA LEU A 551 -11.32 -31.77 35.99
C LEU A 551 -10.65 -30.98 37.11
N ALA A 552 -11.27 -30.91 38.30
CA ALA A 552 -10.68 -30.28 39.47
C ALA A 552 -9.40 -31.00 39.91
N HIS A 553 -9.38 -32.34 39.91
CA HIS A 553 -8.20 -33.13 40.22
C HIS A 553 -7.07 -32.89 39.21
N ARG A 554 -7.40 -32.67 37.93
CA ARG A 554 -6.46 -32.27 36.88
C ARG A 554 -6.05 -30.79 36.93
N GLY A 555 -6.51 -30.04 37.93
CA GLY A 555 -6.13 -28.64 38.15
C GLY A 555 -6.88 -27.62 37.28
N TYR A 556 -8.03 -27.97 36.69
CA TYR A 556 -8.81 -26.99 35.91
C TYR A 556 -9.39 -25.90 36.84
N PRO A 557 -9.02 -24.61 36.69
CA PRO A 557 -9.24 -23.60 37.73
C PRO A 557 -10.70 -23.38 38.13
N LEU A 558 -11.64 -23.41 37.16
CA LEU A 558 -13.07 -23.21 37.47
C LEU A 558 -13.67 -24.42 38.19
N ALA A 559 -13.23 -25.64 37.85
CA ALA A 559 -13.67 -26.84 38.55
C ALA A 559 -13.11 -26.90 39.97
N VAL A 560 -11.84 -26.52 40.18
CA VAL A 560 -11.23 -26.42 41.51
C VAL A 560 -12.02 -25.45 42.39
N LYS A 561 -12.25 -24.22 41.91
CA LYS A 561 -13.04 -23.21 42.63
C LYS A 561 -14.46 -23.68 42.94
N LEU A 562 -15.11 -24.37 42.01
CA LEU A 562 -16.45 -24.90 42.23
C LEU A 562 -16.43 -25.97 43.33
N CYS A 563 -15.53 -26.95 43.24
CA CYS A 563 -15.35 -28.01 44.23
C CYS A 563 -15.07 -27.45 45.63
N GLU A 564 -14.19 -26.45 45.75
CA GLU A 564 -13.91 -25.74 47.02
C GLU A 564 -15.17 -25.07 47.57
N LYS A 565 -15.90 -24.34 46.71
CA LYS A 565 -17.10 -23.59 47.12
C LYS A 565 -18.21 -24.48 47.69
N ILE A 566 -18.36 -25.70 47.17
CA ILE A 566 -19.42 -26.63 47.57
C ILE A 566 -18.89 -27.80 48.42
N ASN A 567 -17.66 -27.69 48.91
CA ASN A 567 -16.99 -28.67 49.77
C ASN A 567 -16.96 -30.10 49.19
N LEU A 568 -16.73 -30.21 47.88
CA LEU A 568 -16.63 -31.46 47.13
C LEU A 568 -15.16 -31.84 46.94
N LYS A 569 -14.74 -33.03 47.39
CA LYS A 569 -13.36 -33.49 47.25
C LYS A 569 -13.04 -33.83 45.77
N PRO A 570 -12.03 -33.20 45.16
CA PRO A 570 -11.53 -33.62 43.84
C PRO A 570 -11.04 -35.07 43.89
N ASN A 571 -11.37 -35.87 42.88
CA ASN A 571 -10.98 -37.27 42.80
C ASN A 571 -10.75 -37.68 41.34
N TYR A 572 -9.86 -38.65 41.13
CA TYR A 572 -9.73 -39.31 39.83
C TYR A 572 -10.86 -40.33 39.66
N GLU A 573 -11.84 -40.00 38.83
CA GLU A 573 -12.91 -40.91 38.44
C GLU A 573 -12.82 -41.18 36.94
N ASN A 574 -12.84 -42.46 36.52
CA ASN A 574 -12.83 -42.82 35.11
C ASN A 574 -14.24 -42.66 34.54
N VAL A 575 -14.52 -41.49 33.96
CA VAL A 575 -15.82 -41.18 33.37
C VAL A 575 -15.86 -41.69 31.93
N ASP A 576 -16.82 -42.57 31.60
CA ASP A 576 -17.11 -42.95 30.22
C ASP A 576 -17.73 -41.75 29.47
N LEU A 577 -16.85 -40.96 28.86
CA LEU A 577 -17.24 -39.77 28.10
C LEU A 577 -18.17 -40.11 26.95
N LYS A 578 -18.01 -41.27 26.29
CA LYS A 578 -18.86 -41.67 25.16
C LYS A 578 -20.29 -41.87 25.66
N SER A 579 -20.48 -42.70 26.68
CA SER A 579 -21.81 -42.93 27.28
C SER A 579 -22.45 -41.63 27.79
N LEU A 580 -21.66 -40.75 28.41
CA LEU A 580 -22.15 -39.46 28.93
C LEU A 580 -22.75 -38.58 27.83
N VAL A 581 -22.12 -38.53 26.65
CA VAL A 581 -22.50 -37.61 25.57
C VAL A 581 -23.44 -38.20 24.52
N THR A 582 -23.57 -39.53 24.42
CA THR A 582 -24.31 -40.21 23.34
C THR A 582 -25.70 -39.65 23.11
N LYS A 583 -26.49 -39.42 24.17
CA LYS A 583 -27.87 -38.88 24.08
C LYS A 583 -27.95 -37.50 23.40
N ASP A 584 -26.92 -36.67 23.51
CA ASP A 584 -26.89 -35.32 22.91
C ASP A 584 -26.15 -35.28 21.56
N LEU A 585 -25.43 -36.35 21.22
CA LEU A 585 -24.83 -36.60 19.89
C LEU A 585 -25.76 -37.38 18.97
N GLU A 586 -26.66 -38.17 19.53
CA GLU A 586 -27.84 -38.67 18.86
C GLU A 586 -28.63 -37.44 18.43
N GLU A 587 -28.51 -37.10 17.15
CA GLU A 587 -29.50 -36.26 16.53
C GLU A 587 -30.88 -36.82 16.93
N PRO A 588 -31.91 -35.96 17.15
CA PRO A 588 -33.25 -36.52 17.07
C PRO A 588 -33.27 -37.35 15.81
N SER A 589 -33.97 -38.47 15.80
CA SER A 589 -34.28 -39.16 14.57
C SER A 589 -35.07 -38.22 13.64
N PHE A 590 -34.44 -37.19 13.07
CA PHE A 590 -34.30 -37.07 11.65
C PHE A 590 -34.06 -38.49 11.16
N ARG A 591 -35.18 -39.14 10.83
CA ARG A 591 -35.31 -39.67 9.49
C ARG A 591 -34.37 -38.85 8.64
N LYS A 592 -33.22 -39.42 8.27
CA LYS A 592 -32.51 -38.95 7.11
C LYS A 592 -33.62 -38.69 6.13
N ASN A 593 -33.81 -37.44 5.73
CA ASN A 593 -34.36 -37.21 4.42
C ASN A 593 -33.28 -37.79 3.46
N LYS A 594 -33.21 -39.14 3.34
CA LYS A 594 -33.65 -39.71 2.08
C LYS A 594 -35.02 -39.08 1.93
N GLN A 595 -35.12 -37.98 1.18
CA GLN A 595 -36.40 -37.60 0.62
C GLN A 595 -37.02 -38.92 0.19
N ARG A 596 -38.10 -39.30 0.89
CA ARG A 596 -38.83 -40.50 0.50
C ARG A 596 -39.20 -40.18 -0.93
N LEU A 597 -38.56 -40.85 -1.89
CA LEU A 597 -39.00 -40.90 -3.26
C LEU A 597 -40.52 -41.02 -3.22
N ILE A 598 -41.18 -39.97 -3.68
CA ILE A 598 -42.64 -39.91 -3.70
C ILE A 598 -42.97 -40.67 -4.96
N THR A 599 -43.33 -41.96 -4.82
CA THR A 599 -43.97 -42.67 -5.92
C THR A 599 -45.23 -41.90 -6.31
N LEU A 600 -45.59 -41.89 -7.60
CA LEU A 600 -46.74 -41.13 -8.14
C LEU A 600 -48.00 -41.17 -7.25
N ASP A 601 -48.25 -42.30 -6.61
CA ASP A 601 -49.36 -42.60 -5.68
C ASP A 601 -49.40 -41.73 -4.41
N LYS A 602 -48.29 -41.04 -4.08
CA LYS A 602 -48.13 -40.21 -2.87
C LYS A 602 -48.18 -38.71 -3.14
N ILE A 603 -48.40 -38.30 -4.39
CA ILE A 603 -48.61 -36.88 -4.73
C ILE A 603 -49.93 -36.41 -4.11
N LYS A 604 -49.86 -35.33 -3.33
CA LYS A 604 -51.01 -34.77 -2.58
C LYS A 604 -51.68 -33.59 -3.28
N ASP A 605 -51.05 -33.04 -4.32
CA ASP A 605 -51.63 -31.97 -5.12
C ASP A 605 -52.72 -32.55 -6.03
N ASP A 606 -53.97 -32.20 -5.75
CA ASP A 606 -55.14 -32.73 -6.48
C ASP A 606 -55.13 -32.33 -7.96
N SER A 607 -54.57 -31.18 -8.32
CA SER A 607 -54.52 -30.71 -9.71
C SER A 607 -53.56 -31.54 -10.57
N ILE A 608 -52.47 -32.04 -9.97
CA ILE A 608 -51.52 -32.95 -10.61
C ILE A 608 -52.04 -34.39 -10.54
N LYS A 609 -52.52 -34.81 -9.37
CA LYS A 609 -52.95 -36.19 -9.10
C LYS A 609 -54.08 -36.66 -10.02
N GLN A 610 -55.06 -35.81 -10.31
CA GLN A 610 -56.17 -36.14 -11.21
C GLN A 610 -55.74 -36.35 -12.68
N LYS A 611 -54.60 -35.79 -13.08
CA LYS A 611 -54.07 -35.86 -14.45
C LYS A 611 -53.00 -36.95 -14.63
N LEU A 612 -52.53 -37.54 -13.53
CA LEU A 612 -51.57 -38.63 -13.55
C LEU A 612 -52.25 -39.96 -13.90
N ARG A 613 -51.59 -40.74 -14.75
CA ARG A 613 -52.06 -42.07 -15.18
C ARG A 613 -51.00 -43.13 -14.85
N PRO A 614 -50.80 -43.45 -13.56
CA PRO A 614 -49.63 -44.22 -13.07
C PRO A 614 -49.50 -45.63 -13.69
N ASN A 615 -50.59 -46.22 -14.15
CA ASN A 615 -50.61 -47.58 -14.74
C ASN A 615 -50.62 -47.57 -16.28
N THR A 616 -50.07 -46.54 -16.92
CA THR A 616 -50.01 -46.41 -18.39
C THR A 616 -48.59 -46.16 -18.85
N ASP A 617 -48.29 -46.45 -20.12
CA ASP A 617 -46.98 -46.17 -20.74
C ASP A 617 -46.63 -44.68 -20.81
N ARG A 618 -47.58 -43.79 -20.46
CA ARG A 618 -47.42 -42.33 -20.46
C ARG A 618 -48.09 -41.69 -19.25
N PRO A 619 -47.52 -41.86 -18.05
CA PRO A 619 -48.17 -41.42 -16.81
C PRO A 619 -48.31 -39.90 -16.69
N PHE A 620 -47.54 -39.12 -17.44
CA PHE A 620 -47.50 -37.65 -17.38
C PHE A 620 -48.12 -36.94 -18.59
N VAL A 621 -48.79 -37.67 -19.49
CA VAL A 621 -49.33 -37.10 -20.74
C VAL A 621 -50.32 -35.96 -20.49
N GLY A 622 -51.08 -36.02 -19.40
CA GLY A 622 -52.10 -35.02 -19.04
C GLY A 622 -51.55 -33.74 -18.42
N LEU A 623 -50.27 -33.68 -18.03
CA LEU A 623 -49.71 -32.52 -17.33
C LEU A 623 -49.30 -31.40 -18.28
N TYR A 624 -49.51 -30.15 -17.86
CA TYR A 624 -48.97 -28.96 -18.53
C TYR A 624 -47.54 -28.65 -18.04
N ILE A 625 -46.81 -27.78 -18.76
CA ILE A 625 -45.40 -27.47 -18.45
C ILE A 625 -45.22 -26.79 -17.09
N ASN A 626 -46.14 -25.89 -16.72
CA ASN A 626 -46.18 -25.30 -15.38
C ASN A 626 -46.45 -26.35 -14.28
N GLU A 627 -47.22 -27.40 -14.58
CA GLU A 627 -47.46 -28.50 -13.64
C GLU A 627 -46.23 -29.40 -13.50
N PHE A 628 -45.41 -29.55 -14.55
CA PHE A 628 -44.08 -30.15 -14.41
C PHE A 628 -43.15 -29.30 -13.56
N GLU A 629 -43.09 -27.98 -13.77
CA GLU A 629 -42.28 -27.08 -12.94
C GLU A 629 -42.69 -27.16 -11.46
N LYS A 630 -44.00 -27.24 -11.20
CA LYS A 630 -44.54 -27.44 -9.85
C LYS A 630 -44.17 -28.82 -9.29
N LEU A 631 -44.33 -29.88 -10.10
CA LEU A 631 -43.94 -31.24 -9.73
C LEU A 631 -42.45 -31.30 -9.35
N PHE A 632 -41.56 -30.64 -10.08
CA PHE A 632 -40.12 -30.65 -9.84
C PHE A 632 -39.64 -29.75 -8.70
N SER A 633 -40.38 -28.69 -8.39
CA SER A 633 -40.09 -27.81 -7.26
C SER A 633 -40.60 -28.38 -5.93
N GLU A 634 -41.70 -29.12 -5.97
CA GLU A 634 -42.37 -29.61 -4.76
C GLU A 634 -42.10 -31.11 -4.47
N TYR A 635 -41.70 -31.92 -5.47
CA TYR A 635 -41.65 -33.38 -5.34
C TYR A 635 -40.33 -34.05 -5.79
N GLU A 636 -39.95 -35.01 -4.95
CA GLU A 636 -39.04 -36.16 -5.07
C GLU A 636 -39.26 -37.28 -6.11
N LEU A 637 -39.03 -37.12 -7.42
CA LEU A 637 -39.22 -38.25 -8.37
C LEU A 637 -38.05 -39.26 -8.37
N ASN A 638 -38.36 -40.56 -8.52
CA ASN A 638 -37.34 -41.61 -8.60
C ASN A 638 -36.72 -41.74 -10.00
N SER A 639 -35.60 -42.45 -10.13
CA SER A 639 -34.87 -42.56 -11.41
C SER A 639 -35.70 -43.18 -12.55
N SER A 640 -36.67 -44.04 -12.24
CA SER A 640 -37.59 -44.59 -13.24
C SER A 640 -38.60 -43.53 -13.71
N GLU A 641 -39.18 -42.80 -12.77
CA GLU A 641 -40.11 -41.69 -13.03
C GLU A 641 -39.43 -40.54 -13.76
N LEU A 642 -38.19 -40.18 -13.39
CA LEU A 642 -37.38 -39.17 -14.07
C LEU A 642 -37.11 -39.55 -15.52
N LYS A 643 -36.81 -40.82 -15.82
CA LYS A 643 -36.68 -41.31 -17.20
C LYS A 643 -38.00 -41.22 -17.97
N MET A 644 -39.13 -41.51 -17.33
CA MET A 644 -40.45 -41.36 -17.93
C MET A 644 -40.79 -39.88 -18.20
N VAL A 645 -40.47 -38.97 -17.28
CA VAL A 645 -40.64 -37.53 -17.50
C VAL A 645 -39.72 -37.03 -18.62
N GLN A 646 -38.46 -37.47 -18.67
CA GLN A 646 -37.53 -37.11 -19.74
C GLN A 646 -38.07 -37.54 -21.12
N LYS A 647 -38.60 -38.78 -21.22
CA LYS A 647 -39.24 -39.32 -22.42
C LYS A 647 -40.54 -38.57 -22.79
N GLU A 648 -41.24 -38.02 -21.81
CA GLU A 648 -42.45 -37.23 -22.05
C GLU A 648 -42.13 -35.79 -22.49
N LEU A 649 -41.11 -35.15 -21.89
CA LEU A 649 -40.62 -33.84 -22.29
C LEU A 649 -40.00 -33.86 -23.70
N SER A 650 -39.34 -34.96 -24.09
CA SER A 650 -38.79 -35.11 -25.44
C SER A 650 -39.86 -35.22 -26.53
N ARG A 651 -41.10 -35.56 -26.17
CA ARG A 651 -42.26 -35.64 -27.08
C ARG A 651 -43.00 -34.31 -27.23
N ARG A 652 -42.61 -33.27 -26.49
CA ARG A 652 -43.26 -31.95 -26.51
C ARG A 652 -42.55 -30.99 -27.45
N THR A 653 -43.28 -29.97 -27.89
CA THR A 653 -42.73 -28.86 -28.67
C THR A 653 -41.61 -28.16 -27.89
N GLN A 654 -40.42 -28.14 -28.47
CA GLN A 654 -39.19 -27.70 -27.80
C GLN A 654 -39.11 -26.17 -27.73
N ASN A 655 -39.58 -25.62 -26.61
CA ASN A 655 -39.40 -24.20 -26.26
C ASN A 655 -38.40 -24.03 -25.10
N ALA A 656 -38.05 -22.78 -24.77
CA ALA A 656 -37.06 -22.49 -23.73
C ALA A 656 -37.39 -23.12 -22.36
N ARG A 657 -38.68 -23.22 -22.00
CA ARG A 657 -39.12 -23.82 -20.73
C ARG A 657 -38.97 -25.34 -20.73
N VAL A 658 -39.34 -26.00 -21.83
CA VAL A 658 -39.18 -27.46 -21.99
C VAL A 658 -37.70 -27.87 -21.97
N LYS A 659 -36.84 -27.11 -22.65
CA LYS A 659 -35.38 -27.36 -22.62
C LYS A 659 -34.80 -27.24 -21.21
N LYS A 660 -35.15 -26.17 -20.49
CA LYS A 660 -34.71 -25.96 -19.11
C LYS A 660 -35.12 -27.12 -18.19
N LEU A 661 -36.36 -27.58 -18.28
CA LEU A 661 -36.85 -28.73 -17.51
C LEU A 661 -36.14 -30.03 -17.92
N SER A 662 -35.92 -30.25 -19.21
CA SER A 662 -35.20 -31.43 -19.69
C SER A 662 -33.76 -31.47 -19.20
N ASP A 663 -33.08 -30.31 -19.12
CA ASP A 663 -31.73 -30.20 -18.57
C ASP A 663 -31.72 -30.45 -17.06
N GLU A 664 -32.71 -29.92 -16.33
CA GLU A 664 -32.87 -30.17 -14.90
C GLU A 664 -33.09 -31.67 -14.62
N VAL A 665 -33.93 -32.34 -15.41
CA VAL A 665 -34.17 -33.80 -15.31
C VAL A 665 -32.91 -34.58 -15.65
N SER A 666 -32.17 -34.18 -16.67
CA SER A 666 -30.92 -34.83 -17.09
C SER A 666 -29.82 -34.68 -16.03
N ASN A 667 -29.78 -33.56 -15.32
CA ASN A 667 -28.87 -33.34 -14.20
C ASN A 667 -29.26 -34.15 -12.97
N LYS A 668 -30.56 -34.34 -12.69
CA LYS A 668 -31.06 -35.19 -11.59
C LYS A 668 -30.88 -36.69 -11.88
N LEU A 669 -30.69 -37.09 -13.14
CA LEU A 669 -30.42 -38.47 -13.56
C LEU A 669 -28.93 -38.84 -13.54
N LYS A 670 -28.02 -37.86 -13.50
CA LYS A 670 -26.57 -38.03 -13.36
C LYS A 670 -26.20 -38.08 -11.88
#